data_AF-A0A2U1P3Z8-F1
#
_entry.id   AF-A0A2U1P3Z8-F1
#
_cell.length_a   1.000
_cell.length_b   1.000
_cell.length_c   1.000
_cell.angle_alpha   90.00
_cell.angle_beta   90.00
_cell.angle_gamma   90.00
#
_symmetry.space_group_name_H-M   'P 1'
#
loop_
_entity.id
_entity.type
_entity.pdbx_description
1 polymer ?
#
loop_
_entity_poly.entity_id
_entity_poly.type
_entity_poly.pdbx_seq_one_letter_code
_entity_poly.pdbx_strand_id
1 'polypeptide(L)'
;MAHWGFRLSKTKVEVGRIERIMYKFGCKLASIRIKRIVFFPLFLFHLVVARGRFSLPAPSAPRDRHWAPCHAIVGMPLLVAFELLLCVFLESVYVLKVPAVDLKIVFLPLLAFEVAILVDNVRMCKALLPGDDENLSDDAIWETLPHFWVSISMVFFIAATLFTLLKLCECFAFLVCTRWSNPAIHRDSESREATSSSTSIRYIDWNSGLVVPSDDISEESMCGLQDIGGHITKIPIIAFQILLCIHLEFQKGPNAASFIPLPIVFSPILLLQGAGVLVSGSQLVEKNLVLLRNGSRTGRYFVLSARARDCFGFLYHGSRLLGWWSIDEESREEQARLYCDGASGYNTFSGYPPEVVKKMPKKDLAEEVWRLQAALSEQSEISKISLEEYERLQNEKVLCRVCFEREISIVLLPCRHRVLCSTCSDKCKKCPICRVNIEERLTIRGGIKGVNVRCKAFDKPNNKDELQQIDLSHMDEQHSVKKYVESIKSIFALMGDGVISPSAYDTAWVALMEDVNEPNGGPQFPLCLKWIIDHQLPDGSWGESLMFSAFDRLLNTLACVIALTFWNIHSDKCKKDENMNKLGDEKEEHMTPGFELVFPSLIELAQKLEIDVPNDSPVLNKIYAKREIKLAKIPKNILHKTPTIMLYSLEGMKDLDWEQLLKLQSKSGSFLFSPAATAFAFMQTKDPNCLEYLTNLVAKFNGGVNKQNTFDAVPNAYPVDMYERIWIVDRLQRLGIARYFHSEIKDCVDYIYRYWDEQGVGFARNCNVPDLDDTAMAFRVLRTNGYQISPDVFQHFKKDRQFVCYPGQSTETVTVMLSLYRASQVLFPGEKILNEAKNFSHKFLTEKRSANKILDRWIITKDLSSEITYVLDVPWYASLPRLEARYYLDQYGGEDDVWIAKTLYRMGNICNSKYLDMAKLDYNHCQAIHQLEWSQIQKWYAHLKVEERFHTRLLWSYYLAAASIFEPERCIERVAWTKTAVICDIITSFYTSPGFSNDDMQAFADEFSNPQCHQKDGKPWHVVLEALHNTLKQISSKAHVALGIDIHPHLCRAVSFPSLSSTYSTPKYHHLVHGCSPICVLFVQKWTSWLLRWQEQGNHIGGEAELIVQVINISSGRWLPEEPLSHPQYRLLSSITNDLCHQISRKENSMVCSQIESKMQELVQLVLCDSSHDLDTDLKGTFLTVAKAFYYKAYFDPESINRHIGRVLFENVI
;
A
#
# COMPACT_ATOMS: atom_id res chain seq x y z
N MET A 1 -37.34 -33.14 -32.40
CA MET A 1 -37.64 -31.81 -32.99
C MET A 1 -39.12 -31.42 -33.03
N ALA A 2 -40.09 -32.35 -33.09
CA ALA A 2 -41.52 -32.00 -33.06
C ALA A 2 -42.07 -31.54 -31.68
N HIS A 3 -41.40 -31.86 -30.58
CA HIS A 3 -41.83 -31.48 -29.23
C HIS A 3 -41.47 -30.03 -28.82
N TRP A 4 -40.61 -29.35 -29.58
CA TRP A 4 -40.14 -27.99 -29.28
C TRP A 4 -40.83 -26.90 -30.12
N GLY A 5 -41.32 -27.23 -31.32
CA GLY A 5 -42.14 -26.31 -32.13
C GLY A 5 -43.46 -25.90 -31.47
N PHE A 6 -43.97 -26.72 -30.53
CA PHE A 6 -45.22 -26.45 -29.81
C PHE A 6 -45.07 -25.46 -28.63
N ARG A 7 -43.84 -25.15 -28.18
CA ARG A 7 -43.59 -24.14 -27.13
C ARG A 7 -43.42 -22.74 -27.70
N LEU A 8 -42.77 -22.57 -28.84
CA LEU A 8 -42.56 -21.26 -29.49
C LEU A 8 -43.87 -20.63 -30.01
N SER A 9 -44.83 -21.43 -30.49
CA SER A 9 -46.15 -20.91 -30.89
C SER A 9 -46.99 -20.48 -29.69
N LYS A 10 -46.92 -21.20 -28.56
CA LYS A 10 -47.54 -20.80 -27.28
C LYS A 10 -46.96 -19.48 -26.75
N THR A 11 -45.66 -19.26 -26.91
CA THR A 11 -44.98 -18.04 -26.44
C THR A 11 -45.42 -16.80 -27.24
N LYS A 12 -45.55 -16.91 -28.57
CA LYS A 12 -46.13 -15.83 -29.42
C LYS A 12 -47.60 -15.53 -29.09
N VAL A 13 -48.38 -16.56 -28.76
CA VAL A 13 -49.79 -16.41 -28.36
C VAL A 13 -49.92 -15.77 -26.97
N GLU A 14 -49.02 -16.08 -26.03
CA GLU A 14 -48.98 -15.47 -24.70
C GLU A 14 -48.54 -14.00 -24.73
N VAL A 15 -47.54 -13.64 -25.54
CA VAL A 15 -47.12 -12.23 -25.75
C VAL A 15 -48.27 -11.40 -26.32
N GLY A 16 -48.97 -11.89 -27.35
CA GLY A 16 -50.15 -11.22 -27.90
C GLY A 16 -51.38 -11.21 -26.97
N ARG A 17 -51.37 -11.97 -25.87
CA ARG A 17 -52.39 -11.96 -24.80
C ARG A 17 -52.02 -10.94 -23.72
N ILE A 18 -50.73 -10.85 -23.37
CA ILE A 18 -50.17 -9.83 -22.48
C ILE A 18 -50.33 -8.43 -23.09
N GLU A 19 -50.01 -8.25 -24.38
CA GLU A 19 -50.23 -6.98 -25.09
C GLU A 19 -51.70 -6.54 -25.08
N ARG A 20 -52.65 -7.48 -25.23
CA ARG A 20 -54.09 -7.19 -25.15
C ARG A 20 -54.58 -6.89 -23.73
N ILE A 21 -53.98 -7.51 -22.71
CA ILE A 21 -54.26 -7.21 -21.30
C ILE A 21 -53.71 -5.82 -20.95
N MET A 22 -52.47 -5.50 -21.35
CA MET A 22 -51.87 -4.18 -21.19
C MET A 22 -52.64 -3.10 -21.95
N TYR A 23 -53.17 -3.40 -23.15
CA TYR A 23 -54.04 -2.50 -23.91
C TYR A 23 -55.37 -2.23 -23.17
N LYS A 24 -56.02 -3.26 -22.61
CA LYS A 24 -57.24 -3.10 -21.81
C LYS A 24 -56.99 -2.39 -20.47
N PHE A 25 -55.83 -2.63 -19.84
CA PHE A 25 -55.43 -1.96 -18.60
C PHE A 25 -55.10 -0.47 -18.87
N GLY A 26 -54.32 -0.18 -19.91
CA GLY A 26 -53.96 1.17 -20.36
C GLY A 26 -55.16 2.01 -20.77
N CYS A 27 -56.15 1.44 -21.48
CA CYS A 27 -57.39 2.13 -21.83
C CYS A 27 -58.28 2.42 -20.60
N LYS A 28 -58.26 1.57 -19.55
CA LYS A 28 -58.99 1.83 -18.29
C LYS A 28 -58.30 2.88 -17.41
N LEU A 29 -56.98 2.97 -17.45
CA LEU A 29 -56.20 3.98 -16.72
C LEU A 29 -56.21 5.37 -17.38
N ALA A 30 -56.60 5.50 -18.66
CA ALA A 30 -56.55 6.75 -19.42
C ALA A 30 -57.59 7.84 -19.05
N SER A 31 -58.39 7.67 -17.98
CA SER A 31 -59.50 8.58 -17.62
C SER A 31 -59.12 9.76 -16.70
N ILE A 32 -57.85 9.96 -16.34
CA ILE A 32 -57.43 11.04 -15.41
C ILE A 32 -56.26 11.85 -16.03
N ARG A 33 -56.34 13.19 -16.00
CA ARG A 33 -55.49 14.14 -16.76
C ARG A 33 -53.97 13.93 -16.64
N ILE A 34 -53.46 13.51 -15.48
CA ILE A 34 -52.02 13.26 -15.25
C ILE A 34 -51.52 12.01 -16.01
N LYS A 35 -52.42 11.07 -16.34
CA LYS A 35 -52.09 9.79 -16.97
C LYS A 35 -51.82 9.87 -18.47
N ARG A 36 -52.09 11.00 -19.15
CA ARG A 36 -51.73 11.16 -20.58
C ARG A 36 -50.27 11.56 -20.81
N ILE A 37 -49.68 12.33 -19.90
CA ILE A 37 -48.35 12.93 -20.08
C ILE A 37 -47.24 11.90 -19.85
N VAL A 38 -47.42 11.00 -18.88
CA VAL A 38 -46.41 9.99 -18.53
C VAL A 38 -46.58 8.72 -19.39
N PHE A 39 -47.81 8.27 -19.65
CA PHE A 39 -48.04 6.95 -20.26
C PHE A 39 -47.98 6.95 -21.79
N PHE A 40 -48.24 8.09 -22.45
CA PHE A 40 -48.22 8.15 -23.92
C PHE A 40 -46.79 8.03 -24.50
N PRO A 41 -45.75 8.72 -23.99
CA PRO A 41 -44.38 8.55 -24.45
C PRO A 41 -43.84 7.14 -24.20
N LEU A 42 -44.15 6.58 -23.02
CA LEU A 42 -43.79 5.22 -22.63
C LEU A 42 -44.41 4.19 -23.58
N PHE A 43 -45.72 4.33 -23.86
CA PHE A 43 -46.43 3.47 -24.81
C PHE A 43 -45.87 3.59 -26.25
N LEU A 44 -45.56 4.81 -26.71
CA LEU A 44 -44.96 5.05 -28.04
C LEU A 44 -43.57 4.42 -28.15
N PHE A 45 -42.76 4.53 -27.10
CA PHE A 45 -41.44 3.91 -26.99
C PHE A 45 -41.52 2.39 -27.14
N HIS A 46 -42.43 1.73 -26.40
CA HIS A 46 -42.59 0.28 -26.52
C HIS A 46 -43.14 -0.15 -27.89
N LEU A 47 -44.07 0.60 -28.48
CA LEU A 47 -44.63 0.27 -29.80
C LEU A 47 -43.56 0.32 -30.92
N VAL A 48 -42.65 1.30 -30.85
CA VAL A 48 -41.56 1.49 -31.84
C VAL A 48 -40.42 0.50 -31.61
N VAL A 49 -39.99 0.30 -30.35
CA VAL A 49 -38.89 -0.61 -30.00
C VAL A 49 -39.29 -2.08 -30.16
N ALA A 50 -40.52 -2.47 -29.81
CA ALA A 50 -41.00 -3.84 -30.01
C ALA A 50 -41.08 -4.19 -31.51
N ARG A 51 -41.60 -3.29 -32.37
CA ARG A 51 -41.61 -3.52 -33.82
C ARG A 51 -40.21 -3.54 -34.45
N GLY A 52 -39.27 -2.75 -33.92
CA GLY A 52 -37.88 -2.73 -34.39
C GLY A 52 -37.09 -4.00 -34.04
N ARG A 53 -37.35 -4.63 -32.88
CA ARG A 53 -36.55 -5.77 -32.38
C ARG A 53 -37.10 -7.16 -32.73
N PHE A 54 -38.41 -7.35 -32.89
CA PHE A 54 -38.99 -8.67 -33.23
C PHE A 54 -38.88 -9.07 -34.72
N SER A 55 -38.07 -8.35 -35.49
CA SER A 55 -37.81 -8.63 -36.92
C SER A 55 -36.46 -9.32 -37.17
N LEU A 56 -35.65 -9.56 -36.14
CA LEU A 56 -34.33 -10.19 -36.25
C LEU A 56 -34.39 -11.67 -35.84
N PRO A 57 -33.75 -12.58 -36.59
CA PRO A 57 -33.60 -13.97 -36.16
C PRO A 57 -32.75 -14.05 -34.90
N ALA A 58 -33.04 -15.03 -34.03
CA ALA A 58 -32.22 -15.29 -32.85
C ALA A 58 -30.79 -15.73 -33.26
N PRO A 59 -29.75 -15.33 -32.53
CA PRO A 59 -28.37 -15.65 -32.87
C PRO A 59 -28.08 -17.15 -32.74
N SER A 60 -27.19 -17.63 -33.60
CA SER A 60 -26.74 -19.02 -33.67
C SER A 60 -25.64 -19.27 -32.64
N ALA A 61 -25.90 -20.09 -31.62
CA ALA A 61 -24.85 -20.45 -30.66
C ALA A 61 -23.81 -21.38 -31.31
N PRO A 62 -22.58 -21.47 -30.75
CA PRO A 62 -21.59 -22.45 -31.19
C PRO A 62 -22.19 -23.86 -31.13
N ARG A 63 -21.89 -24.69 -32.14
CA ARG A 63 -22.39 -26.08 -32.29
C ARG A 63 -23.87 -26.22 -32.70
N ASP A 64 -24.38 -25.33 -33.56
CA ASP A 64 -25.72 -25.41 -34.19
C ASP A 64 -26.94 -25.43 -33.24
N ARG A 65 -26.75 -25.08 -31.96
CA ARG A 65 -27.84 -25.02 -30.98
C ARG A 65 -28.51 -23.65 -31.04
N HIS A 66 -29.78 -23.61 -31.45
CA HIS A 66 -30.55 -22.36 -31.51
C HIS A 66 -30.89 -21.89 -30.09
N TRP A 67 -30.41 -20.72 -29.69
CA TRP A 67 -30.60 -20.17 -28.34
C TRP A 67 -31.44 -18.90 -28.35
N ALA A 68 -32.39 -18.79 -27.43
CA ALA A 68 -33.18 -17.57 -27.22
C ALA A 68 -33.25 -17.27 -25.72
N PRO A 69 -32.62 -16.19 -25.23
CA PRO A 69 -32.69 -15.82 -23.82
C PRO A 69 -34.13 -15.45 -23.45
N CYS A 70 -34.67 -16.08 -22.41
CA CYS A 70 -36.02 -15.82 -21.96
C CYS A 70 -36.15 -14.43 -21.30
N HIS A 71 -35.08 -13.92 -20.67
CA HIS A 71 -35.03 -12.56 -20.10
C HIS A 71 -35.23 -11.47 -21.16
N ALA A 72 -34.79 -11.68 -22.41
CA ALA A 72 -35.01 -10.74 -23.52
C ALA A 72 -36.49 -10.63 -23.90
N ILE A 73 -37.30 -11.66 -23.61
CA ILE A 73 -38.74 -11.69 -23.88
C ILE A 73 -39.53 -11.09 -22.71
N VAL A 74 -39.15 -11.41 -21.46
CA VAL A 74 -39.90 -10.99 -20.26
C VAL A 74 -39.44 -9.67 -19.66
N GLY A 75 -38.25 -9.18 -20.00
CA GLY A 75 -37.67 -7.98 -19.39
C GLY A 75 -38.47 -6.72 -19.63
N MET A 76 -38.94 -6.53 -20.85
CA MET A 76 -39.76 -5.35 -21.18
C MET A 76 -41.11 -5.35 -20.43
N PRO A 77 -41.92 -6.43 -20.45
CA PRO A 77 -43.14 -6.52 -19.62
C PRO A 77 -42.91 -6.29 -18.12
N LEU A 78 -41.81 -6.81 -17.55
CA LEU A 78 -41.51 -6.70 -16.13
C LEU A 78 -41.09 -5.29 -15.72
N LEU A 79 -40.26 -4.61 -16.52
CA LEU A 79 -39.89 -3.21 -16.28
C LEU A 79 -41.10 -2.29 -16.37
N VAL A 80 -41.99 -2.52 -17.35
CA VAL A 80 -43.23 -1.76 -17.45
C VAL A 80 -44.14 -2.03 -16.25
N ALA A 81 -44.26 -3.28 -15.81
CA ALA A 81 -45.02 -3.60 -14.61
C ALA A 81 -44.48 -2.88 -13.36
N PHE A 82 -43.15 -2.81 -13.20
CA PHE A 82 -42.50 -2.04 -12.13
C PHE A 82 -42.86 -0.54 -12.21
N GLU A 83 -42.66 0.10 -13.36
CA GLU A 83 -42.94 1.52 -13.54
C GLU A 83 -44.43 1.86 -13.29
N LEU A 84 -45.34 0.98 -13.74
CA LEU A 84 -46.78 1.11 -13.51
C LEU A 84 -47.15 0.99 -12.03
N LEU A 85 -46.64 -0.03 -11.34
CA LEU A 85 -46.90 -0.24 -9.92
C LEU A 85 -46.32 0.89 -9.06
N LEU A 86 -45.12 1.38 -9.42
CA LEU A 86 -44.50 2.52 -8.75
C LEU A 86 -45.32 3.80 -8.95
N CYS A 87 -45.83 4.03 -10.15
CA CYS A 87 -46.74 5.16 -10.40
C CYS A 87 -48.03 5.05 -9.58
N VAL A 88 -48.66 3.87 -9.53
CA VAL A 88 -49.88 3.64 -8.74
C VAL A 88 -49.61 3.84 -7.25
N PHE A 89 -48.48 3.34 -6.75
CA PHE A 89 -48.03 3.56 -5.38
C PHE A 89 -47.90 5.05 -5.07
N LEU A 90 -47.08 5.77 -5.84
CA LEU A 90 -46.82 7.18 -5.62
C LEU A 90 -48.08 8.05 -5.76
N GLU A 91 -48.95 7.77 -6.75
CA GLU A 91 -50.21 8.49 -6.93
C GLU A 91 -51.19 8.22 -5.77
N SER A 92 -51.27 6.98 -5.28
CA SER A 92 -52.14 6.63 -4.14
C SER A 92 -51.68 7.31 -2.85
N VAL A 93 -50.38 7.34 -2.58
CA VAL A 93 -49.83 8.04 -1.41
C VAL A 93 -50.03 9.56 -1.56
N TYR A 94 -49.86 10.11 -2.77
CA TYR A 94 -50.00 11.54 -3.03
C TYR A 94 -51.46 12.03 -2.94
N VAL A 95 -52.42 11.28 -3.50
CA VAL A 95 -53.84 11.70 -3.59
C VAL A 95 -54.68 11.20 -2.41
N LEU A 96 -54.49 9.95 -1.99
CA LEU A 96 -55.32 9.29 -0.96
C LEU A 96 -54.65 9.28 0.42
N LYS A 97 -53.39 9.74 0.54
CA LYS A 97 -52.56 9.68 1.76
C LYS A 97 -52.38 8.27 2.37
N VAL A 98 -52.78 7.23 1.65
CA VAL A 98 -52.65 5.83 2.02
C VAL A 98 -52.18 5.05 0.79
N PRO A 99 -51.12 4.22 0.88
CA PRO A 99 -50.63 3.46 -0.25
C PRO A 99 -51.66 2.39 -0.68
N ALA A 100 -52.03 2.39 -1.96
CA ALA A 100 -52.95 1.41 -2.54
C ALA A 100 -52.30 0.04 -2.76
N VAL A 101 -50.97 -0.01 -2.81
CA VAL A 101 -50.16 -1.22 -3.01
C VAL A 101 -48.95 -1.12 -2.09
N ASP A 102 -48.47 -2.22 -1.52
CA ASP A 102 -47.24 -2.20 -0.71
C ASP A 102 -46.01 -1.99 -1.63
N LEU A 103 -45.03 -1.19 -1.19
CA LEU A 103 -43.78 -0.99 -1.92
C LEU A 103 -43.05 -2.32 -2.20
N LYS A 104 -43.19 -3.32 -1.33
CA LYS A 104 -42.68 -4.68 -1.55
C LYS A 104 -43.26 -5.34 -2.80
N ILE A 105 -44.54 -5.07 -3.10
CA ILE A 105 -45.22 -5.57 -4.30
C ILE A 105 -44.76 -4.79 -5.53
N VAL A 106 -44.49 -3.49 -5.38
CA VAL A 106 -43.99 -2.62 -6.47
C VAL A 106 -42.67 -3.15 -7.03
N PHE A 107 -41.74 -3.60 -6.19
CA PHE A 107 -40.41 -4.08 -6.61
C PHE A 107 -40.35 -5.55 -7.05
N LEU A 108 -41.44 -6.31 -6.89
CA LEU A 108 -41.50 -7.72 -7.28
C LEU A 108 -41.19 -7.98 -8.77
N PRO A 109 -41.61 -7.13 -9.73
CA PRO A 109 -41.26 -7.31 -11.14
C PRO A 109 -39.76 -7.15 -11.42
N LEU A 110 -39.04 -6.28 -10.69
CA LEU A 110 -37.59 -6.14 -10.82
C LEU A 110 -36.86 -7.38 -10.29
N LEU A 111 -37.29 -7.89 -9.14
CA LEU A 111 -36.75 -9.13 -8.58
C LEU A 111 -36.99 -10.33 -9.52
N ALA A 112 -38.19 -10.43 -10.09
CA ALA A 112 -38.52 -11.46 -11.07
C ALA A 112 -37.64 -11.35 -12.33
N PHE A 113 -37.30 -10.13 -12.73
CA PHE A 113 -36.42 -9.89 -13.87
C PHE A 113 -34.98 -10.30 -13.58
N GLU A 114 -34.43 -9.94 -12.42
CA GLU A 114 -33.11 -10.37 -11.96
C GLU A 114 -32.99 -11.90 -11.92
N VAL A 115 -34.01 -12.59 -11.40
CA VAL A 115 -34.07 -14.05 -11.40
C VAL A 115 -34.08 -14.63 -12.82
N ALA A 116 -34.81 -14.01 -13.76
CA ALA A 116 -34.85 -14.47 -15.15
C ALA A 116 -33.46 -14.41 -15.83
N ILE A 117 -32.69 -13.37 -15.55
CA ILE A 117 -31.31 -13.23 -16.07
C ILE A 117 -30.38 -14.27 -15.44
N LEU A 118 -30.49 -14.49 -14.12
CA LEU A 118 -29.69 -15.52 -13.43
C LEU A 118 -29.95 -16.90 -14.03
N VAL A 119 -31.23 -17.23 -14.26
CA VAL A 119 -31.63 -18.51 -14.87
C VAL A 119 -31.04 -18.66 -16.26
N ASP A 120 -31.07 -17.62 -17.09
CA ASP A 120 -30.49 -17.69 -18.43
C ASP A 120 -28.96 -17.82 -18.41
N ASN A 121 -28.27 -17.12 -17.51
CA ASN A 121 -26.81 -17.25 -17.35
C ASN A 121 -26.42 -18.65 -16.86
N VAL A 122 -27.15 -19.24 -15.91
CA VAL A 122 -26.92 -20.62 -15.43
C VAL A 122 -27.19 -21.62 -16.54
N ARG A 123 -28.27 -21.46 -17.31
CA ARG A 123 -28.57 -22.35 -18.44
C ARG A 123 -27.52 -22.23 -19.54
N MET A 124 -26.96 -21.03 -19.76
CA MET A 124 -25.90 -20.82 -20.74
C MET A 124 -24.58 -21.45 -20.29
N CYS A 125 -24.21 -21.33 -19.00
CA CYS A 125 -23.08 -22.07 -18.42
C CYS A 125 -23.25 -23.57 -18.63
N LYS A 126 -24.45 -24.11 -18.36
CA LYS A 126 -24.75 -25.53 -18.55
C LYS A 126 -24.73 -25.96 -20.02
N ALA A 127 -25.08 -25.07 -20.95
CA ALA A 127 -25.09 -25.37 -22.38
C ALA A 127 -23.68 -25.34 -23.01
N LEU A 128 -22.78 -24.55 -22.43
CA LEU A 128 -21.37 -24.43 -22.82
C LEU A 128 -20.48 -25.51 -22.17
N LEU A 129 -20.95 -26.17 -21.11
CA LEU A 129 -20.30 -27.38 -20.56
C LEU A 129 -20.53 -28.58 -21.50
N PRO A 130 -19.52 -29.44 -21.70
CA PRO A 130 -19.66 -30.65 -22.51
C PRO A 130 -20.72 -31.60 -21.90
N GLY A 131 -21.36 -32.40 -22.76
CA GLY A 131 -22.25 -33.48 -22.28
C GLY A 131 -21.48 -34.55 -21.50
N ASP A 132 -22.18 -35.38 -20.73
CA ASP A 132 -21.59 -36.37 -19.81
C ASP A 132 -20.59 -37.37 -20.47
N ASP A 133 -20.54 -37.45 -21.81
CA ASP A 133 -19.65 -38.31 -22.60
C ASP A 133 -18.53 -37.56 -23.36
N GLU A 134 -18.42 -36.23 -23.24
CA GLU A 134 -17.35 -35.42 -23.88
C GLU A 134 -16.32 -34.92 -22.85
N ASN A 135 -15.02 -35.16 -23.09
CA ASN A 135 -13.96 -34.65 -22.22
C ASN A 135 -13.87 -33.11 -22.29
N LEU A 136 -13.82 -32.47 -21.13
CA LEU A 136 -13.65 -31.01 -20.96
C LEU A 136 -12.34 -30.55 -21.64
N SER A 137 -12.45 -29.77 -22.72
CA SER A 137 -11.29 -29.06 -23.29
C SER A 137 -11.07 -27.74 -22.56
N ASP A 138 -9.80 -27.31 -22.43
CA ASP A 138 -9.46 -26.06 -21.75
C ASP A 138 -10.18 -24.85 -22.36
N ASP A 139 -10.37 -24.83 -23.68
CA ASP A 139 -11.11 -23.76 -24.37
C ASP A 139 -12.57 -23.67 -23.91
N ALA A 140 -13.24 -24.80 -23.64
CA ALA A 140 -14.61 -24.81 -23.12
C ALA A 140 -14.70 -24.31 -21.67
N ILE A 141 -13.64 -24.50 -20.87
CA ILE A 141 -13.54 -23.95 -19.51
C ILE A 141 -13.41 -22.43 -19.56
N TRP A 142 -12.54 -21.91 -20.42
CA TRP A 142 -12.34 -20.47 -20.55
C TRP A 142 -13.55 -19.75 -21.14
N GLU A 143 -14.31 -20.38 -22.05
CA GLU A 143 -15.57 -19.84 -22.55
C GLU A 143 -16.70 -19.85 -21.51
N THR A 144 -16.71 -20.81 -20.57
CA THR A 144 -17.74 -20.91 -19.51
C THR A 144 -17.47 -20.01 -18.31
N LEU A 145 -16.20 -19.71 -18.02
CA LEU A 145 -15.77 -19.03 -16.79
C LEU A 145 -16.39 -17.63 -16.57
N PRO A 146 -16.46 -16.73 -17.57
CA PRO A 146 -17.07 -15.41 -17.39
C PRO A 146 -18.56 -15.49 -17.03
N HIS A 147 -19.28 -16.44 -17.63
CA HIS A 147 -20.70 -16.65 -17.35
C HIS A 147 -20.95 -17.21 -15.96
N PHE A 148 -20.04 -18.06 -15.48
CA PHE A 148 -20.05 -18.60 -14.13
C PHE A 148 -19.86 -17.49 -13.07
N TRP A 149 -18.89 -16.59 -13.27
CA TRP A 149 -18.65 -15.46 -12.38
C TRP A 149 -19.81 -14.44 -12.37
N VAL A 150 -20.43 -14.20 -13.53
CA VAL A 150 -21.64 -13.38 -13.62
C VAL A 150 -22.79 -14.02 -12.85
N SER A 151 -23.02 -15.34 -13.01
CA SER A 151 -24.04 -16.05 -12.24
C SER A 151 -23.83 -15.97 -10.73
N ILE A 152 -22.59 -16.14 -10.24
CA ILE A 152 -22.26 -16.00 -8.81
C ILE A 152 -22.54 -14.56 -8.33
N SER A 153 -22.09 -13.56 -9.07
CA SER A 153 -22.31 -12.15 -8.73
C SER A 153 -23.80 -11.80 -8.67
N MET A 154 -24.60 -12.37 -9.58
CA MET A 154 -26.05 -12.19 -9.59
C MET A 154 -26.76 -12.86 -8.40
N VAL A 155 -26.25 -13.98 -7.87
CA VAL A 155 -26.79 -14.59 -6.64
C VAL A 155 -26.60 -13.64 -5.45
N PHE A 156 -25.42 -13.04 -5.31
CA PHE A 156 -25.18 -12.04 -4.27
C PHE A 156 -26.04 -10.78 -4.46
N PHE A 157 -26.26 -10.35 -5.71
CA PHE A 157 -27.12 -9.21 -6.02
C PHE A 157 -28.59 -9.49 -5.66
N ILE A 158 -29.14 -10.63 -6.06
CA ILE A 158 -30.50 -11.05 -5.70
C ILE A 158 -30.65 -11.18 -4.19
N ALA A 159 -29.64 -11.71 -3.49
CA ALA A 159 -29.63 -11.79 -2.03
C ALA A 159 -29.67 -10.39 -1.39
N ALA A 160 -28.88 -9.43 -1.92
CA ALA A 160 -28.91 -8.04 -1.47
C ALA A 160 -30.26 -7.35 -1.76
N THR A 161 -30.86 -7.56 -2.93
CA THR A 161 -32.20 -7.07 -3.28
C THR A 161 -33.26 -7.64 -2.34
N LEU A 162 -33.22 -8.95 -2.05
CA LEU A 162 -34.10 -9.61 -1.07
C LEU A 162 -33.90 -9.06 0.35
N PHE A 163 -32.65 -8.85 0.76
CA PHE A 163 -32.34 -8.31 2.09
C PHE A 163 -32.83 -6.86 2.23
N THR A 164 -32.74 -6.07 1.15
CA THR A 164 -33.28 -4.71 1.09
C THR A 164 -34.82 -4.71 1.13
N LEU A 165 -35.47 -5.64 0.41
CA LEU A 165 -36.92 -5.85 0.49
C LEU A 165 -37.39 -6.27 1.89
N LEU A 166 -36.58 -7.03 2.62
CA LEU A 166 -36.84 -7.44 3.99
C LEU A 166 -36.60 -6.31 5.02
N LYS A 167 -35.63 -5.43 4.78
CA LYS A 167 -35.27 -4.29 5.67
C LYS A 167 -36.06 -2.99 5.45
N LEU A 168 -37.02 -2.97 4.51
CA LEU A 168 -37.81 -1.78 4.15
C LEU A 168 -38.81 -1.31 5.24
N CYS A 169 -38.30 -0.90 6.40
CA CYS A 169 -38.92 0.10 7.26
C CYS A 169 -38.05 1.35 7.48
N GLU A 170 -36.72 1.29 7.34
CA GLU A 170 -35.86 2.48 7.55
C GLU A 170 -34.67 2.51 6.56
N CYS A 171 -34.59 3.61 5.79
CA CYS A 171 -33.48 4.04 4.92
C CYS A 171 -33.31 3.33 3.55
N PHE A 172 -33.92 3.92 2.51
CA PHE A 172 -33.65 3.60 1.10
C PHE A 172 -32.40 4.36 0.64
N ALA A 173 -31.20 3.85 0.95
CA ALA A 173 -29.94 4.49 0.57
C ALA A 173 -28.87 3.51 0.07
N PHE A 174 -29.25 2.38 -0.56
CA PHE A 174 -28.28 1.35 -0.92
C PHE A 174 -28.38 0.78 -2.34
N LEU A 175 -28.71 1.61 -3.34
CA LEU A 175 -28.79 1.15 -4.74
C LEU A 175 -27.89 1.90 -5.74
N VAL A 176 -26.94 2.74 -5.31
CA VAL A 176 -26.08 3.52 -6.23
C VAL A 176 -24.56 3.40 -5.99
N CYS A 177 -24.08 2.47 -5.15
CA CYS A 177 -22.62 2.37 -4.88
C CYS A 177 -21.94 1.04 -5.22
N THR A 178 -22.58 0.12 -5.96
CA THR A 178 -21.87 -1.05 -6.50
C THR A 178 -21.39 -0.77 -7.93
N ARG A 179 -20.15 -0.26 -8.06
CA ARG A 179 -19.28 -0.26 -9.26
C ARG A 179 -19.98 -0.57 -10.60
N TRP A 180 -20.51 0.45 -11.28
CA TRP A 180 -20.80 0.40 -12.73
C TRP A 180 -19.61 0.90 -13.56
N SER A 181 -18.40 0.53 -13.14
CA SER A 181 -17.15 0.75 -13.89
C SER A 181 -16.64 -0.62 -14.36
N ASN A 182 -16.80 -0.91 -15.64
CA ASN A 182 -15.94 -1.89 -16.29
C ASN A 182 -14.63 -1.15 -16.63
N PRO A 183 -13.47 -1.49 -16.02
CA PRO A 183 -12.20 -0.81 -16.29
C PRO A 183 -11.72 -1.01 -17.73
N ALA A 184 -12.26 -2.00 -18.47
CA ALA A 184 -11.79 -2.35 -19.81
C ALA A 184 -12.25 -1.41 -20.94
N ILE A 185 -12.99 -0.33 -20.65
CA ILE A 185 -13.36 0.71 -21.63
C ILE A 185 -12.51 1.98 -21.43
N HIS A 186 -11.71 2.07 -20.35
CA HIS A 186 -10.97 3.27 -19.95
C HIS A 186 -9.45 3.13 -20.11
N ARG A 187 -8.98 2.50 -21.19
CA ARG A 187 -7.58 2.57 -21.55
C ARG A 187 -7.46 3.11 -22.97
N ASP A 188 -7.13 4.40 -23.05
CA ASP A 188 -6.70 5.05 -24.27
C ASP A 188 -5.58 4.24 -24.93
N SER A 189 -5.83 3.90 -26.18
CA SER A 189 -4.90 3.28 -27.10
C SER A 189 -3.94 4.35 -27.64
N GLU A 190 -2.81 4.55 -26.98
CA GLU A 190 -1.61 5.12 -27.64
C GLU A 190 -0.46 4.12 -27.55
N SER A 191 -0.55 3.08 -28.40
CA SER A 191 0.62 2.32 -28.85
C SER A 191 0.70 2.46 -30.36
N ARG A 192 1.34 3.53 -30.85
CA ARG A 192 1.85 3.58 -32.21
C ARG A 192 3.25 2.95 -32.20
N GLU A 193 3.31 1.67 -32.57
CA GLU A 193 4.57 1.01 -32.93
C GLU A 193 5.20 1.73 -34.12
N ALA A 194 6.43 2.22 -33.95
CA ALA A 194 7.26 2.70 -35.04
C ALA A 194 8.24 1.59 -35.42
N THR A 195 7.93 0.87 -36.49
CA THR A 195 8.89 0.00 -37.20
C THR A 195 9.90 0.87 -37.96
N SER A 196 11.20 0.68 -37.66
CA SER A 196 12.32 1.06 -38.54
C SER A 196 12.19 0.34 -39.89
N SER A 197 12.55 0.85 -41.08
CA SER A 197 13.76 1.56 -41.47
C SER A 197 13.69 2.02 -42.94
N SER A 198 14.43 3.09 -43.28
CA SER A 198 15.39 3.19 -44.41
C SER A 198 15.31 4.52 -45.19
N THR A 199 16.44 5.22 -45.19
CA THR A 199 16.78 6.30 -46.11
C THR A 199 17.43 5.70 -47.35
N SER A 200 16.77 5.74 -48.51
CA SER A 200 17.41 6.04 -49.81
C SER A 200 16.44 5.99 -51.00
N ILE A 201 16.34 7.16 -51.66
CA ILE A 201 16.24 7.37 -53.12
C ILE A 201 14.83 7.42 -53.77
N ARG A 202 14.37 8.68 -53.92
CA ARG A 202 13.79 9.40 -55.08
C ARG A 202 13.28 8.60 -56.30
N TYR A 203 12.10 9.00 -56.81
CA TYR A 203 11.89 9.80 -58.04
C TYR A 203 10.40 10.24 -58.05
N ILE A 204 10.08 11.55 -57.97
CA ILE A 204 9.76 12.48 -59.08
C ILE A 204 8.52 12.04 -59.89
N ASP A 205 7.54 12.86 -60.27
CA ASP A 205 7.12 14.23 -59.96
C ASP A 205 5.92 14.53 -60.90
N TRP A 206 5.21 15.61 -60.58
CA TRP A 206 4.64 16.58 -61.51
C TRP A 206 3.41 16.25 -62.36
N ASN A 207 2.26 16.72 -61.88
CA ASN A 207 1.51 17.88 -62.40
C ASN A 207 0.04 17.70 -62.01
N SER A 208 -0.68 18.60 -61.35
CA SER A 208 -0.58 20.04 -61.10
C SER A 208 -1.51 20.31 -59.88
N GLY A 209 -1.13 21.08 -58.86
CA GLY A 209 -1.05 22.55 -58.82
C GLY A 209 -2.47 23.16 -58.64
N LEU A 210 -2.78 24.05 -57.69
CA LEU A 210 -2.02 24.76 -56.68
C LEU A 210 -3.06 25.53 -55.83
N VAL A 211 -3.02 25.35 -54.50
CA VAL A 211 -3.09 26.37 -53.42
C VAL A 211 -4.28 27.34 -53.32
N VAL A 212 -4.92 27.37 -52.14
CA VAL A 212 -4.90 28.53 -51.20
C VAL A 212 -4.88 28.01 -49.74
N PRO A 213 -4.16 28.66 -48.80
CA PRO A 213 -3.82 28.17 -47.45
C PRO A 213 -4.58 28.89 -46.30
N SER A 214 -4.17 28.58 -45.06
CA SER A 214 -4.45 29.24 -43.75
C SER A 214 -5.69 28.73 -43.00
N ASP A 215 -5.71 28.47 -41.68
CA ASP A 215 -4.88 28.92 -40.55
C ASP A 215 -4.80 27.87 -39.44
N ASP A 216 -3.71 27.91 -38.67
CA ASP A 216 -3.57 27.30 -37.34
C ASP A 216 -4.58 27.90 -36.34
N ILE A 217 -4.95 27.12 -35.31
CA ILE A 217 -4.89 27.45 -33.87
C ILE A 217 -5.95 26.63 -33.10
N SER A 218 -5.47 25.96 -32.05
CA SER A 218 -6.16 25.41 -30.87
C SER A 218 -7.22 24.32 -31.08
N GLU A 219 -6.90 23.10 -30.63
CA GLU A 219 -7.70 22.46 -29.59
C GLU A 219 -6.80 21.50 -28.79
N GLU A 220 -6.30 22.03 -27.67
CA GLU A 220 -5.87 21.25 -26.51
C GLU A 220 -7.02 20.39 -25.99
N SER A 221 -6.70 19.21 -25.46
CA SER A 221 -7.53 18.41 -24.55
C SER A 221 -9.00 18.20 -24.93
N MET A 222 -9.38 17.00 -25.38
CA MET A 222 -10.63 16.38 -24.94
C MET A 222 -10.78 14.95 -25.48
N CYS A 223 -11.28 14.04 -24.63
CA CYS A 223 -11.85 12.77 -25.05
C CYS A 223 -12.89 12.99 -26.17
N GLY A 224 -12.89 12.12 -27.18
CA GLY A 224 -13.87 12.18 -28.26
C GLY A 224 -15.31 12.17 -27.72
N LEU A 225 -16.19 12.95 -28.35
CA LEU A 225 -17.61 13.10 -27.97
C LEU A 225 -18.38 11.76 -27.87
N GLN A 226 -17.83 10.69 -28.45
CA GLN A 226 -18.41 9.35 -28.55
C GLN A 226 -18.22 8.51 -27.26
N ASP A 227 -17.14 8.70 -26.50
CA ASP A 227 -16.87 7.97 -25.25
C ASP A 227 -17.63 8.52 -24.03
N ILE A 228 -17.99 9.81 -24.09
CA ILE A 228 -18.73 10.51 -23.03
C ILE A 228 -20.22 10.10 -23.00
N GLY A 229 -20.77 9.62 -24.13
CA GLY A 229 -22.20 9.33 -24.30
C GLY A 229 -22.78 8.28 -23.34
N GLY A 230 -21.98 7.29 -22.94
CA GLY A 230 -22.38 6.26 -21.97
C GLY A 230 -22.49 6.78 -20.53
N HIS A 231 -21.72 7.81 -20.17
CA HIS A 231 -21.81 8.45 -18.87
C HIS A 231 -22.93 9.49 -18.83
N ILE A 232 -23.12 10.25 -19.91
CA ILE A 232 -24.21 11.21 -20.05
C ILE A 232 -25.57 10.52 -19.92
N THR A 233 -25.75 9.32 -20.47
CA THR A 233 -27.01 8.57 -20.39
C THR A 233 -27.32 7.99 -19.00
N LYS A 234 -26.34 7.91 -18.09
CA LYS A 234 -26.56 7.54 -16.67
C LYS A 234 -27.13 8.71 -15.85
N ILE A 235 -26.82 9.95 -16.23
CA ILE A 235 -27.21 11.16 -15.50
C ILE A 235 -28.73 11.25 -15.31
N PRO A 236 -29.60 11.04 -16.33
CA PRO A 236 -31.05 11.06 -16.14
C PRO A 236 -31.57 9.98 -15.18
N ILE A 237 -30.95 8.79 -15.16
CA ILE A 237 -31.35 7.68 -14.28
C ILE A 237 -31.00 8.00 -12.83
N ILE A 238 -29.79 8.49 -12.59
CA ILE A 238 -29.33 8.93 -11.26
C ILE A 238 -30.19 10.11 -10.79
N ALA A 239 -30.49 11.06 -11.66
CA ALA A 239 -31.38 12.19 -11.34
C ALA A 239 -32.79 11.72 -10.96
N PHE A 240 -33.37 10.75 -11.69
CA PHE A 240 -34.65 10.13 -11.33
C PHE A 240 -34.59 9.47 -9.95
N GLN A 241 -33.53 8.70 -9.66
CA GLN A 241 -33.36 8.02 -8.37
C GLN A 241 -33.25 9.01 -7.21
N ILE A 242 -32.48 10.09 -7.38
CA ILE A 242 -32.36 11.16 -6.38
C ILE A 242 -33.71 11.83 -6.17
N LEU A 243 -34.42 12.21 -7.24
CA LEU A 243 -35.74 12.83 -7.13
C LEU A 243 -36.78 11.90 -6.48
N LEU A 244 -36.72 10.60 -6.75
CA LEU A 244 -37.58 9.59 -6.13
C LEU A 244 -37.26 9.42 -4.63
N CYS A 245 -35.98 9.38 -4.26
CA CYS A 245 -35.56 9.28 -2.85
C CYS A 245 -35.99 10.52 -2.06
N ILE A 246 -35.75 11.72 -2.61
CA ILE A 246 -36.23 12.97 -2.03
C ILE A 246 -37.76 12.94 -1.88
N HIS A 247 -38.50 12.44 -2.88
CA HIS A 247 -39.95 12.35 -2.79
C HIS A 247 -40.44 11.37 -1.71
N LEU A 248 -39.71 10.27 -1.47
CA LEU A 248 -40.09 9.23 -0.49
C LEU A 248 -39.64 9.55 0.95
N GLU A 249 -38.48 10.18 1.16
CA GLU A 249 -37.97 10.53 2.50
C GLU A 249 -38.77 11.67 3.14
N PHE A 250 -39.15 12.69 2.37
CA PHE A 250 -39.87 13.86 2.89
C PHE A 250 -41.35 13.59 3.21
N GLN A 251 -41.89 12.42 2.87
CA GLN A 251 -43.23 12.00 3.30
C GLN A 251 -43.31 11.59 4.79
N LYS A 252 -42.17 11.46 5.49
CA LYS A 252 -42.11 11.12 6.93
C LYS A 252 -42.01 12.34 7.87
N GLY A 253 -41.99 13.59 7.37
CA GLY A 253 -41.81 14.81 8.19
C GLY A 253 -42.87 15.91 7.99
N PRO A 254 -43.08 16.84 8.96
CA PRO A 254 -44.27 17.71 8.96
C PRO A 254 -44.19 19.02 8.17
N ASN A 255 -43.04 19.45 7.63
CA ASN A 255 -42.89 20.82 7.11
C ASN A 255 -42.39 20.90 5.65
N ALA A 256 -43.30 21.37 4.79
CA ALA A 256 -43.12 22.14 3.54
C ALA A 256 -42.07 21.68 2.50
N ALA A 257 -42.35 20.58 1.79
CA ALA A 257 -41.98 20.43 0.36
C ALA A 257 -42.80 19.34 -0.37
N SER A 258 -44.12 19.24 -0.12
CA SER A 258 -45.01 18.31 -0.84
C SER A 258 -45.33 18.72 -2.29
N PHE A 259 -44.43 19.44 -2.97
CA PHE A 259 -44.75 20.15 -4.22
C PHE A 259 -43.90 19.75 -5.43
N ILE A 260 -43.07 18.70 -5.36
CA ILE A 260 -42.49 18.13 -6.59
C ILE A 260 -43.59 17.30 -7.26
N PRO A 261 -44.23 17.77 -8.35
CA PRO A 261 -45.28 17.03 -9.02
C PRO A 261 -44.69 15.76 -9.62
N LEU A 262 -45.44 14.67 -9.63
CA LEU A 262 -45.02 13.39 -10.22
C LEU A 262 -44.43 13.52 -11.64
N PRO A 263 -44.94 14.40 -12.55
CA PRO A 263 -44.30 14.64 -13.84
C PRO A 263 -42.83 15.10 -13.77
N ILE A 264 -42.43 15.84 -12.73
CA ILE A 264 -41.04 16.28 -12.52
C ILE A 264 -40.17 15.14 -12.01
N VAL A 265 -40.71 14.26 -11.14
CA VAL A 265 -39.99 13.07 -10.69
C VAL A 265 -39.63 12.19 -11.90
N PHE A 266 -40.57 11.96 -12.81
CA PHE A 266 -40.37 11.11 -13.99
C PHE A 266 -39.77 11.83 -15.21
N SER A 267 -39.60 13.16 -15.19
CA SER A 267 -39.12 13.90 -16.37
C SER A 267 -37.74 13.45 -16.89
N PRO A 268 -36.75 13.08 -16.06
CA PRO A 268 -35.46 12.61 -16.56
C PRO A 268 -35.58 11.31 -17.39
N ILE A 269 -36.42 10.38 -16.93
CA ILE A 269 -36.68 9.11 -17.65
C ILE A 269 -37.49 9.37 -18.94
N LEU A 270 -38.52 10.22 -18.88
CA LEU A 270 -39.35 10.53 -20.03
C LEU A 270 -38.56 11.24 -21.15
N LEU A 271 -37.61 12.11 -20.79
CA LEU A 271 -36.70 12.75 -21.76
C LEU A 271 -35.79 11.73 -22.44
N LEU A 272 -35.24 10.78 -21.66
CA LEU A 272 -34.40 9.70 -22.19
C LEU A 272 -35.20 8.77 -23.12
N GLN A 273 -36.42 8.40 -22.74
CA GLN A 273 -37.32 7.60 -23.57
C GLN A 273 -37.72 8.34 -24.86
N GLY A 274 -38.01 9.64 -24.78
CA GLY A 274 -38.31 10.49 -25.95
C GLY A 274 -37.15 10.56 -26.94
N ALA A 275 -35.91 10.70 -26.45
CA ALA A 275 -34.71 10.64 -27.29
C ALA A 275 -34.58 9.26 -27.97
N GLY A 276 -34.84 8.16 -27.25
CA GLY A 276 -34.82 6.80 -27.80
C GLY A 276 -35.86 6.57 -28.92
N VAL A 277 -37.05 7.15 -28.80
CA VAL A 277 -38.08 7.12 -29.86
C VAL A 277 -37.61 7.85 -31.11
N LEU A 278 -37.03 9.05 -30.96
CA LEU A 278 -36.56 9.85 -32.08
C LEU A 278 -35.43 9.15 -32.85
N VAL A 279 -34.49 8.54 -32.13
CA VAL A 279 -33.38 7.76 -32.73
C VAL A 279 -33.92 6.53 -33.47
N SER A 280 -34.81 5.76 -32.83
CA SER A 280 -35.39 4.57 -33.44
C SER A 280 -36.26 4.90 -34.66
N GLY A 281 -37.02 6.00 -34.60
CA GLY A 281 -37.80 6.51 -35.72
C GLY A 281 -36.92 6.97 -36.88
N SER A 282 -35.80 7.65 -36.60
CA SER A 282 -34.82 8.06 -37.60
C SER A 282 -34.18 6.86 -38.32
N GLN A 283 -33.78 5.81 -37.58
CA GLN A 283 -33.24 4.57 -38.15
C GLN A 283 -34.26 3.81 -38.99
N LEU A 284 -35.52 3.79 -38.56
CA LEU A 284 -36.61 3.17 -39.31
C LEU A 284 -36.85 3.90 -40.63
N VAL A 285 -36.80 5.25 -40.63
CA VAL A 285 -36.90 6.07 -41.84
C VAL A 285 -35.71 5.85 -42.77
N GLU A 286 -34.48 5.77 -42.23
CA GLU A 286 -33.26 5.47 -43.00
C GLU A 286 -33.37 4.08 -43.68
N LYS A 287 -33.80 3.04 -42.96
CA LYS A 287 -34.02 1.69 -43.52
C LYS A 287 -35.11 1.67 -44.59
N ASN A 288 -36.24 2.35 -44.37
CA ASN A 288 -37.31 2.42 -45.37
C ASN A 288 -36.87 3.22 -46.61
N LEU A 289 -36.09 4.29 -46.46
CA LEU A 289 -35.55 5.07 -47.58
C LEU A 289 -34.50 4.31 -48.40
N VAL A 290 -33.65 3.52 -47.74
CA VAL A 290 -32.67 2.62 -48.39
C VAL A 290 -33.38 1.51 -49.15
N LEU A 291 -34.50 0.99 -48.63
CA LEU A 291 -35.32 -0.01 -49.32
C LEU A 291 -36.14 0.55 -50.50
N LEU A 292 -36.40 1.86 -50.56
CA LEU A 292 -37.32 2.48 -51.53
C LEU A 292 -36.65 3.18 -52.74
N ARG A 293 -35.32 3.32 -52.83
CA ARG A 293 -34.68 4.04 -53.95
C ARG A 293 -33.44 3.33 -54.53
N ASN A 294 -33.64 2.61 -55.64
CA ASN A 294 -32.58 2.15 -56.55
C ASN A 294 -32.29 3.25 -57.61
N GLY A 295 -31.28 4.11 -57.38
CA GLY A 295 -30.85 5.08 -58.41
C GLY A 295 -29.84 6.13 -57.96
N SER A 296 -28.89 6.44 -58.85
CA SER A 296 -27.60 7.12 -58.62
C SER A 296 -27.60 8.58 -58.09
N ARG A 297 -26.70 8.79 -57.10
CA ARG A 297 -25.83 9.96 -56.77
C ARG A 297 -26.42 11.28 -56.20
N THR A 298 -25.79 11.80 -55.13
CA THR A 298 -25.33 13.21 -54.92
C THR A 298 -24.79 13.43 -53.49
N GLY A 299 -23.64 14.10 -53.35
CA GLY A 299 -22.88 14.25 -52.09
C GLY A 299 -23.51 15.06 -50.94
N ARG A 300 -24.73 15.60 -51.07
CA ARG A 300 -25.39 16.35 -49.96
C ARG A 300 -26.13 15.46 -48.96
N TYR A 301 -26.61 14.28 -49.38
CA TYR A 301 -27.30 13.34 -48.50
C TYR A 301 -26.35 12.71 -47.47
N PHE A 302 -25.12 12.38 -47.89
CA PHE A 302 -24.08 11.88 -46.99
C PHE A 302 -23.64 12.91 -45.95
N VAL A 303 -23.69 14.22 -46.24
CA VAL A 303 -23.30 15.27 -45.28
C VAL A 303 -24.38 15.51 -44.21
N LEU A 304 -25.67 15.48 -44.58
CA LEU A 304 -26.78 15.59 -43.61
C LEU A 304 -26.93 14.30 -42.78
N SER A 305 -26.78 13.14 -43.42
CA SER A 305 -26.78 11.84 -42.74
C SER A 305 -25.57 11.70 -41.81
N ALA A 306 -24.36 12.08 -42.25
CA ALA A 306 -23.17 12.09 -41.39
C ALA A 306 -23.32 13.08 -40.24
N ARG A 307 -23.78 14.33 -40.45
CA ARG A 307 -24.02 15.29 -39.36
C ARG A 307 -25.08 14.83 -38.36
N ALA A 308 -26.14 14.14 -38.80
CA ALA A 308 -27.11 13.55 -37.89
C ALA A 308 -26.50 12.36 -37.12
N ARG A 309 -25.68 11.53 -37.79
CA ARG A 309 -24.97 10.40 -37.18
C ARG A 309 -23.89 10.86 -36.20
N ASP A 310 -23.27 12.02 -36.43
CA ASP A 310 -22.29 12.65 -35.55
C ASP A 310 -22.98 13.32 -34.35
N CYS A 311 -24.08 14.06 -34.56
CA CYS A 311 -24.87 14.65 -33.47
C CYS A 311 -25.53 13.60 -32.55
N PHE A 312 -25.88 12.42 -33.06
CA PHE A 312 -26.47 11.32 -32.29
C PHE A 312 -25.50 10.15 -32.03
N GLY A 313 -24.24 10.27 -32.43
CA GLY A 313 -23.22 9.22 -32.29
C GLY A 313 -22.98 8.84 -30.82
N PHE A 314 -23.10 9.81 -29.92
CA PHE A 314 -23.04 9.57 -28.47
C PHE A 314 -24.22 8.72 -27.96
N LEU A 315 -25.42 8.84 -28.54
CA LEU A 315 -26.57 7.99 -28.22
C LEU A 315 -26.46 6.60 -28.86
N TYR A 316 -25.76 6.47 -29.99
CA TYR A 316 -25.52 5.17 -30.63
C TYR A 316 -24.67 4.27 -29.73
N HIS A 317 -23.60 4.78 -29.10
CA HIS A 317 -22.84 4.05 -28.08
C HIS A 317 -23.52 4.04 -26.70
N GLY A 318 -24.25 5.10 -26.33
CA GLY A 318 -25.14 5.09 -25.15
C GLY A 318 -26.25 4.04 -25.23
N SER A 319 -26.66 3.64 -26.44
CA SER A 319 -27.58 2.52 -26.66
C SER A 319 -26.98 1.18 -26.24
N ARG A 320 -25.64 1.07 -26.07
CA ARG A 320 -24.97 -0.08 -25.42
C ARG A 320 -25.24 -0.14 -23.91
N LEU A 321 -25.62 0.97 -23.26
CA LEU A 321 -26.11 0.96 -21.87
C LEU A 321 -27.52 0.32 -21.79
N LEU A 322 -28.35 0.57 -22.81
CA LEU A 322 -29.58 -0.21 -23.07
C LEU A 322 -29.30 -1.55 -23.78
N GLY A 323 -28.03 -1.79 -24.16
CA GLY A 323 -27.52 -2.86 -25.00
C GLY A 323 -26.69 -3.90 -24.25
N TRP A 324 -26.56 -3.79 -22.91
CA TRP A 324 -26.42 -4.97 -22.04
C TRP A 324 -27.57 -5.99 -22.23
N TRP A 325 -28.58 -5.62 -23.02
CA TRP A 325 -29.75 -6.42 -23.40
C TRP A 325 -29.82 -6.73 -24.91
N SER A 326 -28.76 -6.47 -25.69
CA SER A 326 -28.71 -6.72 -27.14
C SER A 326 -27.55 -7.64 -27.49
N ILE A 327 -27.84 -8.72 -28.22
CA ILE A 327 -26.84 -9.63 -28.78
C ILE A 327 -26.37 -9.01 -30.09
N ASP A 328 -25.14 -8.53 -30.13
CA ASP A 328 -24.45 -8.21 -31.39
C ASP A 328 -23.07 -8.87 -31.34
N GLU A 329 -22.84 -9.76 -32.30
CA GLU A 329 -21.84 -10.84 -32.27
C GLU A 329 -20.44 -10.35 -32.68
N GLU A 330 -20.33 -9.29 -33.49
CA GLU A 330 -19.05 -8.82 -34.04
C GLU A 330 -18.10 -8.19 -33.01
N SER A 331 -18.59 -7.63 -31.89
CA SER A 331 -17.69 -6.96 -30.93
C SER A 331 -17.05 -7.88 -29.88
N ARG A 332 -17.57 -9.11 -29.70
CA ARG A 332 -17.10 -10.03 -28.64
C ARG A 332 -15.96 -10.94 -29.07
N GLU A 333 -15.90 -11.34 -30.34
CA GLU A 333 -14.75 -12.10 -30.86
C GLU A 333 -13.48 -11.24 -30.89
N GLU A 334 -13.60 -9.94 -31.17
CA GLU A 334 -12.47 -9.03 -31.28
C GLU A 334 -11.93 -8.59 -29.90
N GLN A 335 -12.81 -8.42 -28.90
CA GLN A 335 -12.40 -8.19 -27.51
C GLN A 335 -11.81 -9.44 -26.85
N ALA A 336 -12.25 -10.66 -27.19
CA ALA A 336 -11.69 -11.89 -26.65
C ALA A 336 -10.28 -12.20 -27.20
N ARG A 337 -10.03 -11.91 -28.49
CA ARG A 337 -8.68 -12.01 -29.08
C ARG A 337 -7.71 -10.97 -28.52
N LEU A 338 -8.18 -9.75 -28.24
CA LEU A 338 -7.37 -8.70 -27.61
C LEU A 338 -7.11 -8.95 -26.12
N TYR A 339 -7.99 -9.67 -25.41
CA TYR A 339 -7.79 -9.97 -23.98
C TYR A 339 -6.76 -11.08 -23.71
N CYS A 340 -6.49 -11.93 -24.69
CA CYS A 340 -5.49 -13.00 -24.55
C CYS A 340 -4.04 -12.50 -24.70
N ASP A 341 -3.83 -11.24 -25.08
CA ASP A 341 -2.50 -10.72 -25.41
C ASP A 341 -1.97 -9.65 -24.42
N GLY A 342 -2.61 -9.45 -23.26
CA GLY A 342 -2.18 -8.32 -22.41
C GLY A 342 -2.69 -8.17 -20.97
N ALA A 343 -3.13 -9.23 -20.27
CA ALA A 343 -3.52 -9.11 -18.86
C ALA A 343 -2.95 -10.25 -17.98
N SER A 344 -1.99 -9.88 -17.12
CA SER A 344 -1.48 -10.71 -16.02
C SER A 344 -2.56 -10.93 -14.97
N GLY A 345 -3.10 -12.15 -14.90
CA GLY A 345 -4.16 -12.57 -13.98
C GLY A 345 -3.68 -13.09 -12.62
N TYR A 346 -4.63 -13.13 -11.69
CA TYR A 346 -4.56 -13.68 -10.32
C TYR A 346 -4.02 -15.13 -10.30
N ASN A 347 -3.03 -15.42 -9.45
CA ASN A 347 -2.36 -16.71 -9.36
C ASN A 347 -2.79 -17.54 -8.14
N THR A 348 -3.54 -18.62 -8.37
CA THR A 348 -3.74 -19.73 -7.40
C THR A 348 -2.64 -20.81 -7.51
N PHE A 349 -1.70 -20.66 -8.45
CA PHE A 349 -0.51 -21.50 -8.63
C PHE A 349 0.72 -20.60 -8.59
N SER A 350 1.08 -20.16 -7.39
CA SER A 350 2.29 -19.38 -7.14
C SER A 350 3.52 -20.28 -7.31
N GLY A 351 4.01 -20.40 -8.54
CA GLY A 351 5.23 -21.15 -8.84
C GLY A 351 5.42 -21.53 -10.30
N TYR A 352 4.36 -21.53 -11.12
CA TYR A 352 4.43 -21.93 -12.51
C TYR A 352 3.66 -20.97 -13.42
N PRO A 353 4.26 -20.49 -14.53
CA PRO A 353 3.54 -19.76 -15.57
C PRO A 353 2.33 -20.58 -16.08
N PRO A 354 1.24 -19.94 -16.55
CA PRO A 354 0.07 -20.65 -17.07
C PRO A 354 0.43 -21.65 -18.18
N GLU A 355 1.50 -21.37 -18.91
CA GLU A 355 2.03 -22.13 -20.04
C GLU A 355 2.82 -23.38 -19.60
N VAL A 356 3.25 -23.42 -18.34
CA VAL A 356 3.89 -24.57 -17.71
C VAL A 356 2.83 -25.48 -17.09
N VAL A 357 1.81 -24.91 -16.45
CA VAL A 357 0.66 -25.67 -15.91
C VAL A 357 -0.09 -26.40 -17.04
N LYS A 358 -0.22 -25.78 -18.22
CA LYS A 358 -0.77 -26.41 -19.44
C LYS A 358 0.05 -27.59 -19.97
N LYS A 359 1.33 -27.68 -19.63
CA LYS A 359 2.27 -28.72 -20.11
C LYS A 359 2.58 -29.77 -19.04
N MET A 360 2.03 -29.64 -17.83
CA MET A 360 2.27 -30.59 -16.76
C MET A 360 1.64 -31.96 -17.07
N PRO A 361 2.35 -33.07 -16.81
CA PRO A 361 1.76 -34.39 -16.82
C PRO A 361 0.56 -34.46 -15.85
N LYS A 362 -0.55 -35.09 -16.28
CA LYS A 362 -1.78 -35.22 -15.46
C LYS A 362 -1.54 -35.81 -14.06
N LYS A 363 -0.49 -36.62 -13.89
CA LYS A 363 -0.13 -37.23 -12.62
C LYS A 363 0.34 -36.18 -11.61
N ASP A 364 1.15 -35.23 -12.05
CA ASP A 364 1.77 -34.21 -11.19
C ASP A 364 0.75 -33.13 -10.81
N LEU A 365 -0.17 -32.81 -11.73
CA LEU A 365 -1.29 -31.90 -11.45
C LEU A 365 -2.27 -32.50 -10.42
N ALA A 366 -2.53 -33.81 -10.50
CA ALA A 366 -3.38 -34.50 -9.53
C ALA A 366 -2.72 -34.58 -8.14
N GLU A 367 -1.41 -34.80 -8.08
CA GLU A 367 -0.64 -34.83 -6.84
C GLU A 367 -0.64 -33.47 -6.13
N GLU A 368 -0.51 -32.38 -6.89
CA GLU A 368 -0.52 -31.03 -6.34
C GLU A 368 -1.93 -30.58 -5.87
N VAL A 369 -2.98 -30.95 -6.60
CA VAL A 369 -4.37 -30.73 -6.15
C VAL A 369 -4.65 -31.51 -4.86
N TRP A 370 -4.16 -32.74 -4.76
CA TRP A 370 -4.31 -33.57 -3.56
C TRP A 370 -3.54 -32.98 -2.37
N ARG A 371 -2.33 -32.44 -2.63
CA ARG A 371 -1.52 -31.75 -1.63
C ARG A 371 -2.19 -30.47 -1.10
N LEU A 372 -2.80 -29.68 -1.98
CA LEU A 372 -3.56 -28.48 -1.62
C LEU A 372 -4.83 -28.84 -0.84
N GLN A 373 -5.54 -29.91 -1.22
CA GLN A 373 -6.70 -30.42 -0.47
C GLN A 373 -6.33 -30.98 0.90
N ALA A 374 -5.16 -31.62 1.03
CA ALA A 374 -4.63 -32.09 2.31
C ALA A 374 -4.27 -30.90 3.22
N ALA A 375 -3.60 -29.88 2.70
CA ALA A 375 -3.27 -28.66 3.45
C ALA A 375 -4.52 -27.88 3.91
N LEU A 376 -5.56 -27.81 3.08
CA LEU A 376 -6.86 -27.22 3.43
C LEU A 376 -7.61 -28.04 4.49
N SER A 377 -7.49 -29.37 4.45
CA SER A 377 -8.12 -30.26 5.44
C SER A 377 -7.41 -30.17 6.79
N GLU A 378 -6.07 -30.09 6.80
CA GLU A 378 -5.25 -29.93 8.01
C GLU A 378 -5.48 -28.58 8.69
N GLN A 379 -5.65 -27.49 7.92
CA GLN A 379 -6.08 -26.19 8.46
C GLN A 379 -7.50 -26.24 9.07
N SER A 380 -8.39 -27.07 8.53
CA SER A 380 -9.76 -27.22 9.05
C SER A 380 -9.83 -28.03 10.36
N GLU A 381 -8.92 -28.98 10.57
CA GLU A 381 -8.81 -29.75 11.82
C GLU A 381 -8.11 -28.96 12.92
N ILE A 382 -7.06 -28.19 12.58
CA ILE A 382 -6.38 -27.29 13.52
C ILE A 382 -7.34 -26.19 14.01
N SER A 383 -8.25 -25.68 13.16
CA SER A 383 -9.25 -24.68 13.59
C SER A 383 -10.30 -25.27 14.54
N LYS A 384 -10.68 -26.54 14.37
CA LYS A 384 -11.61 -27.24 15.29
C LYS A 384 -10.97 -27.57 16.63
N ILE A 385 -9.73 -28.09 16.63
CA ILE A 385 -8.99 -28.40 17.87
C ILE A 385 -8.69 -27.13 18.66
N SER A 386 -8.30 -26.04 17.99
CA SER A 386 -8.05 -24.75 18.67
C SER A 386 -9.33 -24.10 19.21
N LEU A 387 -10.49 -24.30 18.57
CA LEU A 387 -11.77 -23.80 19.06
C LEU A 387 -12.26 -24.58 20.30
N GLU A 388 -12.15 -25.91 20.30
CA GLU A 388 -12.50 -26.74 21.47
C GLU A 388 -11.54 -26.50 22.66
N GLU A 389 -10.23 -26.35 22.41
CA GLU A 389 -9.25 -26.00 23.44
C GLU A 389 -9.47 -24.57 23.98
N TYR A 390 -9.88 -23.62 23.12
CA TYR A 390 -10.24 -22.25 23.49
C TYR A 390 -11.50 -22.19 24.37
N GLU A 391 -12.56 -22.94 24.05
CA GLU A 391 -13.76 -23.03 24.87
C GLU A 391 -13.51 -23.71 26.22
N ARG A 392 -12.63 -24.72 26.26
CA ARG A 392 -12.20 -25.38 27.51
C ARG A 392 -11.41 -24.44 28.42
N LEU A 393 -10.48 -23.67 27.86
CA LEU A 393 -9.62 -22.72 28.60
C LEU A 393 -10.35 -21.44 29.05
N GLN A 394 -11.38 -21.00 28.31
CA GLN A 394 -12.26 -19.91 28.71
C GLN A 394 -13.07 -20.29 29.97
N ASN A 395 -13.69 -21.48 29.97
CA ASN A 395 -14.52 -21.93 31.08
C ASN A 395 -13.74 -22.19 32.39
N GLU A 396 -12.50 -22.71 32.32
CA GLU A 396 -11.65 -22.88 33.52
C GLU A 396 -11.20 -21.57 34.18
N LYS A 397 -11.19 -20.43 33.45
CA LYS A 397 -10.72 -19.14 33.97
C LYS A 397 -11.79 -18.36 34.76
N VAL A 398 -13.08 -18.72 34.64
CA VAL A 398 -14.18 -18.00 35.29
C VAL A 398 -14.74 -18.71 36.54
N LEU A 399 -14.35 -19.97 36.76
CA LEU A 399 -14.87 -20.81 37.86
C LEU A 399 -14.02 -20.69 39.14
N CYS A 400 -14.70 -20.77 40.29
CA CYS A 400 -14.12 -20.70 41.63
C CYS A 400 -13.07 -21.79 41.83
N ARG A 401 -11.87 -21.41 42.28
CA ARG A 401 -10.73 -22.32 42.46
C ARG A 401 -10.82 -23.27 43.66
N VAL A 402 -11.96 -23.26 44.36
CA VAL A 402 -12.24 -24.18 45.49
C VAL A 402 -13.31 -25.19 45.13
N CYS A 403 -14.43 -24.76 44.55
CA CYS A 403 -15.49 -25.69 44.17
C CYS A 403 -15.47 -26.11 42.70
N PHE A 404 -14.72 -25.39 41.84
CA PHE A 404 -14.65 -25.58 40.39
C PHE A 404 -16.00 -25.60 39.66
N GLU A 405 -17.06 -25.15 40.33
CA GLU A 405 -18.44 -25.32 39.87
C GLU A 405 -19.17 -23.98 39.70
N ARG A 406 -18.88 -22.99 40.56
CA ARG A 406 -19.56 -21.68 40.57
C ARG A 406 -18.61 -20.58 40.13
N GLU A 407 -19.13 -19.59 39.42
CA GLU A 407 -18.34 -18.45 38.95
C GLU A 407 -17.70 -17.64 40.10
N ILE A 408 -16.50 -17.13 39.84
CA ILE A 408 -15.76 -16.24 40.75
C ILE A 408 -16.54 -14.93 40.89
N SER A 409 -16.92 -14.59 42.11
CA SER A 409 -17.74 -13.40 42.41
C SER A 409 -17.19 -12.55 43.56
N ILE A 410 -16.02 -12.89 44.10
CA ILE A 410 -15.43 -12.23 45.28
C ILE A 410 -13.98 -11.82 45.03
N VAL A 411 -13.65 -10.59 45.42
CA VAL A 411 -12.28 -10.07 45.53
C VAL A 411 -11.82 -10.11 46.99
N LEU A 412 -10.61 -10.62 47.25
CA LEU A 412 -10.06 -10.78 48.59
C LEU A 412 -9.05 -9.67 48.93
N LEU A 413 -9.29 -8.86 49.96
CA LEU A 413 -8.34 -7.83 50.41
C LEU A 413 -7.48 -8.29 51.61
N PRO A 414 -6.23 -7.82 51.72
CA PRO A 414 -5.57 -6.80 50.89
C PRO A 414 -4.97 -7.32 49.57
N CYS A 415 -4.89 -8.64 49.36
CA CYS A 415 -4.14 -9.23 48.24
C CYS A 415 -4.75 -9.07 46.84
N ARG A 416 -6.02 -8.66 46.75
CA ARG A 416 -6.82 -8.42 45.52
C ARG A 416 -7.01 -9.61 44.58
N HIS A 417 -6.64 -10.83 44.98
CA HIS A 417 -6.89 -12.03 44.19
C HIS A 417 -8.39 -12.34 44.04
N ARG A 418 -8.80 -12.71 42.81
CA ARG A 418 -10.18 -13.04 42.43
C ARG A 418 -10.29 -14.52 42.11
N VAL A 419 -10.50 -15.34 43.13
CA VAL A 419 -10.40 -16.81 42.99
C VAL A 419 -11.55 -17.59 43.61
N LEU A 420 -12.46 -16.93 44.34
CA LEU A 420 -13.56 -17.58 45.06
C LEU A 420 -14.92 -17.08 44.58
N CYS A 421 -15.91 -17.98 44.54
CA CYS A 421 -17.32 -17.59 44.50
C CYS A 421 -17.77 -17.11 45.90
N SER A 422 -18.88 -16.37 45.96
CA SER A 422 -19.50 -15.88 47.20
C SER A 422 -19.53 -16.94 48.29
N THR A 423 -20.11 -18.10 47.99
CA THR A 423 -20.24 -19.23 48.92
C THR A 423 -18.91 -19.80 49.42
N CYS A 424 -17.88 -19.87 48.57
CA CYS A 424 -16.58 -20.42 48.97
C CYS A 424 -15.74 -19.40 49.74
N SER A 425 -15.99 -18.10 49.54
CA SER A 425 -15.27 -17.02 50.19
C SER A 425 -15.51 -16.94 51.70
N ASP A 426 -16.71 -17.29 52.15
CA ASP A 426 -17.08 -17.28 53.57
C ASP A 426 -16.37 -18.39 54.36
N LYS A 427 -16.00 -19.48 53.67
CA LYS A 427 -15.31 -20.64 54.25
C LYS A 427 -13.79 -20.46 54.29
N CYS A 428 -13.24 -19.50 53.56
CA CYS A 428 -11.80 -19.26 53.49
C CYS A 428 -11.40 -18.08 54.38
N LYS A 429 -10.54 -18.31 55.37
CA LYS A 429 -9.92 -17.25 56.20
C LYS A 429 -8.62 -16.68 55.61
N LYS A 430 -7.97 -17.42 54.71
CA LYS A 430 -6.75 -17.05 53.98
C LYS A 430 -6.95 -17.22 52.48
N CYS A 431 -6.28 -16.40 51.67
CA CYS A 431 -6.32 -16.50 50.21
C CYS A 431 -5.75 -17.86 49.74
N PRO A 432 -6.45 -18.64 48.90
CA PRO A 432 -5.94 -19.92 48.41
C PRO A 432 -4.67 -19.81 47.56
N ILE A 433 -4.42 -18.66 46.94
CA ILE A 433 -3.26 -18.43 46.06
C ILE A 433 -2.05 -17.97 46.88
N CYS A 434 -2.16 -16.80 47.52
CA CYS A 434 -1.01 -16.19 48.19
C CYS A 434 -0.99 -16.39 49.70
N ARG A 435 -1.96 -17.11 50.28
CA ARG A 435 -2.07 -17.46 51.71
C ARG A 435 -2.13 -16.27 52.69
N VAL A 436 -2.23 -15.04 52.19
CA VAL A 436 -2.48 -13.82 52.98
C VAL A 436 -3.84 -13.90 53.67
N ASN A 437 -3.95 -13.40 54.90
CA ASN A 437 -5.21 -13.33 55.64
C ASN A 437 -6.23 -12.45 54.89
N ILE A 438 -7.47 -12.92 54.81
CA ILE A 438 -8.54 -12.18 54.14
C ILE A 438 -9.18 -11.26 55.19
N GLU A 439 -8.91 -9.98 55.05
CA GLU A 439 -9.42 -8.93 55.96
C GLU A 439 -10.81 -8.46 55.51
N GLU A 440 -10.99 -8.26 54.20
CA GLU A 440 -12.24 -7.76 53.62
C GLU A 440 -12.58 -8.51 52.33
N ARG A 441 -13.88 -8.70 52.07
CA ARG A 441 -14.42 -9.42 50.90
C ARG A 441 -15.34 -8.49 50.13
N LEU A 442 -15.05 -8.28 48.85
CA LEU A 442 -15.86 -7.42 47.99
C LEU A 442 -16.59 -8.25 46.94
N THR A 443 -17.92 -8.15 46.94
CA THR A 443 -18.80 -8.80 45.97
C THR A 443 -18.78 -8.09 44.63
N ILE A 444 -18.47 -8.82 43.56
CA ILE A 444 -18.42 -8.29 42.19
C ILE A 444 -19.86 -8.20 41.66
N ARG A 445 -20.55 -7.09 41.91
CA ARG A 445 -21.79 -6.74 41.18
C ARG A 445 -21.43 -5.88 39.98
N GLY A 446 -21.56 -6.44 38.77
CA GLY A 446 -21.37 -5.72 37.51
C GLY A 446 -19.90 -5.47 37.18
N GLY A 447 -19.44 -6.07 36.08
CA GLY A 447 -18.03 -6.21 35.73
C GLY A 447 -17.22 -4.91 35.76
N ILE A 448 -16.12 -4.92 36.54
CA ILE A 448 -15.02 -3.99 36.40
C ILE A 448 -13.73 -4.76 36.11
N LYS A 449 -13.19 -4.39 34.94
CA LYS A 449 -11.98 -4.79 34.22
C LYS A 449 -10.75 -4.87 35.11
N GLY A 450 -9.92 -5.88 34.85
CA GLY A 450 -8.55 -5.97 35.37
C GLY A 450 -7.68 -4.84 34.85
N VAL A 451 -6.73 -4.44 35.69
CA VAL A 451 -5.76 -3.37 35.43
C VAL A 451 -4.79 -3.85 34.36
N ASN A 452 -4.97 -3.34 33.14
CA ASN A 452 -3.93 -3.15 32.15
C ASN A 452 -4.07 -1.70 31.67
N VAL A 453 -2.96 -0.99 31.53
CA VAL A 453 -2.92 0.46 31.25
C VAL A 453 -3.51 0.73 29.85
N ARG A 454 -4.84 0.91 29.78
CA ARG A 454 -5.58 1.35 28.58
C ARG A 454 -5.59 2.88 28.50
N CYS A 455 -5.61 3.47 27.29
CA CYS A 455 -6.08 4.85 27.06
C CYS A 455 -7.49 4.99 27.67
N LYS A 456 -7.58 5.36 28.96
CA LYS A 456 -8.83 5.66 29.68
C LYS A 456 -9.36 7.06 29.36
N ALA A 457 -8.88 7.66 28.28
CA ALA A 457 -9.09 9.05 27.94
C ALA A 457 -10.35 9.33 27.11
N PHE A 458 -11.27 8.37 26.99
CA PHE A 458 -12.40 8.48 26.06
C PHE A 458 -13.73 8.24 26.77
N ASP A 459 -14.71 9.12 26.51
CA ASP A 459 -16.08 8.97 27.00
C ASP A 459 -16.68 7.67 26.45
N LYS A 460 -17.33 6.89 27.32
CA LYS A 460 -17.89 5.58 26.97
C LYS A 460 -18.91 5.70 25.81
N PRO A 461 -18.79 4.91 24.74
CA PRO A 461 -19.87 4.74 23.77
C PRO A 461 -21.15 4.22 24.42
N ASN A 462 -22.31 4.66 23.92
CA ASN A 462 -23.63 4.27 24.43
C ASN A 462 -24.02 2.81 24.13
N ASN A 463 -23.27 2.09 23.29
CA ASN A 463 -23.62 0.74 22.83
C ASN A 463 -22.67 -0.32 23.39
N LYS A 464 -23.17 -1.20 24.26
CA LYS A 464 -22.35 -2.18 25.01
C LYS A 464 -21.83 -3.32 24.13
N ASP A 465 -22.53 -3.66 23.04
CA ASP A 465 -22.21 -4.81 22.20
C ASP A 465 -21.03 -4.55 21.24
N GLU A 466 -20.94 -3.34 20.66
CA GLU A 466 -19.77 -2.91 19.85
C GLU A 466 -18.49 -2.81 20.71
N LEU A 467 -18.61 -2.34 21.95
CA LEU A 467 -17.51 -2.23 22.92
C LEU A 467 -16.89 -3.58 23.27
N GLN A 468 -17.70 -4.63 23.36
CA GLN A 468 -17.24 -5.96 23.72
C GLN A 468 -16.53 -6.64 22.55
N GLN A 469 -17.03 -6.43 21.32
CA GLN A 469 -16.42 -6.97 20.10
C GLN A 469 -15.08 -6.28 19.76
N ILE A 470 -14.98 -4.95 19.91
CA ILE A 470 -13.74 -4.19 19.70
C ILE A 470 -12.69 -4.48 20.80
N ASP A 471 -13.11 -4.63 22.06
CA ASP A 471 -12.18 -4.97 23.14
C ASP A 471 -11.60 -6.39 22.98
N LEU A 472 -12.36 -7.32 22.42
CA LEU A 472 -11.92 -8.70 22.15
C LEU A 472 -10.99 -8.78 20.94
N SER A 473 -11.32 -8.11 19.82
CA SER A 473 -10.45 -8.07 18.64
C SER A 473 -9.12 -7.36 18.92
N HIS A 474 -9.16 -6.26 19.67
CA HIS A 474 -7.96 -5.51 20.06
C HIS A 474 -7.03 -6.32 20.99
N MET A 475 -7.58 -7.18 21.86
CA MET A 475 -6.77 -8.05 22.72
C MET A 475 -6.13 -9.20 21.95
N ASP A 476 -6.81 -9.73 20.94
CA ASP A 476 -6.31 -10.79 20.05
C ASP A 476 -5.20 -10.28 19.11
N GLU A 477 -5.37 -9.09 18.53
CA GLU A 477 -4.36 -8.42 17.71
C GLU A 477 -3.09 -8.08 18.50
N GLN A 478 -3.21 -7.51 19.71
CA GLN A 478 -2.04 -7.22 20.55
C GLN A 478 -1.27 -8.48 20.97
N HIS A 479 -1.97 -9.58 21.23
CA HIS A 479 -1.31 -10.85 21.51
C HIS A 479 -0.55 -11.37 20.27
N SER A 480 -1.16 -11.24 19.09
CA SER A 480 -0.56 -11.64 17.82
C SER A 480 0.69 -10.82 17.48
N VAL A 481 0.64 -9.49 17.60
CA VAL A 481 1.81 -8.60 17.43
C VAL A 481 2.93 -9.00 18.39
N LYS A 482 2.62 -9.28 19.66
CA LYS A 482 3.63 -9.67 20.65
C LYS A 482 4.40 -10.93 20.23
N LYS A 483 3.71 -11.93 19.66
CA LYS A 483 4.35 -13.16 19.16
C LYS A 483 5.33 -12.87 18.02
N TYR A 484 4.97 -11.99 17.09
CA TYR A 484 5.88 -11.54 16.04
C TYR A 484 7.08 -10.78 16.61
N VAL A 485 6.86 -9.86 17.56
CA VAL A 485 7.95 -9.13 18.22
C VAL A 485 8.96 -10.09 18.85
N GLU A 486 8.49 -11.08 19.62
CA GLU A 486 9.36 -12.09 20.24
C GLU A 486 10.13 -12.90 19.18
N SER A 487 9.45 -13.31 18.09
CA SER A 487 10.12 -14.02 16.98
C SER A 487 11.17 -13.16 16.29
N ILE A 488 10.93 -11.88 16.07
CA ILE A 488 11.87 -10.99 15.38
C ILE A 488 13.04 -10.64 16.31
N LYS A 489 12.80 -10.43 17.60
CA LYS A 489 13.88 -10.28 18.59
C LYS A 489 14.81 -11.49 18.63
N SER A 490 14.29 -12.70 18.43
CA SER A 490 15.13 -13.90 18.32
C SER A 490 16.06 -13.88 17.10
N ILE A 491 15.65 -13.25 16.00
CA ILE A 491 16.51 -13.07 14.82
C ILE A 491 17.71 -12.18 15.19
N PHE A 492 17.47 -11.06 15.90
CA PHE A 492 18.54 -10.20 16.40
C PHE A 492 19.48 -10.92 17.37
N ALA A 493 18.93 -11.72 18.30
CA ALA A 493 19.73 -12.46 19.27
C ALA A 493 20.66 -13.51 18.61
N LEU A 494 20.28 -14.02 17.44
CA LEU A 494 21.07 -14.99 16.67
C LEU A 494 21.94 -14.33 15.59
N MET A 495 21.90 -12.99 15.46
CA MET A 495 22.61 -12.26 14.43
C MET A 495 24.12 -12.39 14.62
N GLY A 496 24.78 -12.94 13.62
CA GLY A 496 26.22 -13.18 13.61
C GLY A 496 26.89 -12.45 12.46
N ASP A 497 27.59 -13.22 11.63
CA ASP A 497 28.32 -12.68 10.48
C ASP A 497 27.50 -12.59 9.18
N GLY A 498 26.16 -12.65 9.27
CA GLY A 498 25.27 -12.69 8.10
C GLY A 498 24.54 -14.01 7.92
N VAL A 499 23.24 -13.92 7.61
CA VAL A 499 22.41 -15.03 7.10
C VAL A 499 22.18 -14.84 5.61
N ILE A 500 22.79 -15.72 4.81
CA ILE A 500 22.82 -15.68 3.35
C ILE A 500 22.62 -17.09 2.80
N SER A 501 21.92 -17.24 1.67
CA SER A 501 21.69 -18.54 1.03
C SER A 501 22.96 -19.14 0.42
N PRO A 502 23.04 -20.48 0.26
CA PRO A 502 24.17 -21.13 -0.41
C PRO A 502 24.30 -20.70 -1.87
N SER A 503 25.52 -20.80 -2.41
CA SER A 503 25.83 -20.64 -3.83
C SER A 503 26.43 -21.94 -4.35
N ALA A 504 25.77 -22.57 -5.33
CA ALA A 504 26.23 -23.82 -5.90
C ALA A 504 27.53 -23.63 -6.69
N TYR A 505 27.67 -22.51 -7.40
CA TYR A 505 28.91 -22.10 -8.08
C TYR A 505 30.11 -22.04 -7.12
N ASP A 506 29.99 -21.30 -6.02
CA ASP A 506 31.08 -21.16 -5.04
C ASP A 506 31.38 -22.48 -4.33
N THR A 507 30.34 -23.24 -4.00
CA THR A 507 30.47 -24.56 -3.38
C THR A 507 31.20 -25.54 -4.29
N ALA A 508 30.96 -25.49 -5.60
CA ALA A 508 31.70 -26.30 -6.58
C ALA A 508 33.18 -25.96 -6.63
N TRP A 509 33.55 -24.67 -6.60
CA TRP A 509 34.96 -24.26 -6.52
C TRP A 509 35.66 -24.75 -5.25
N VAL A 510 34.97 -24.70 -4.11
CA VAL A 510 35.50 -25.24 -2.84
C VAL A 510 35.62 -26.77 -2.90
N ALA A 511 34.67 -27.45 -3.54
CA ALA A 511 34.69 -28.91 -3.71
C ALA A 511 35.81 -29.42 -4.63
N LEU A 512 36.38 -28.57 -5.50
CA LEU A 512 37.53 -28.91 -6.37
C LEU A 512 38.86 -28.98 -5.61
N MET A 513 38.93 -28.50 -4.36
CA MET A 513 40.17 -28.51 -3.60
C MET A 513 40.55 -29.93 -3.18
N GLU A 514 41.76 -30.35 -3.53
CA GLU A 514 42.37 -31.62 -3.10
C GLU A 514 42.85 -31.54 -1.65
N ASP A 515 42.81 -32.68 -0.93
CA ASP A 515 43.32 -32.80 0.44
C ASP A 515 44.79 -32.37 0.52
N VAL A 516 45.08 -31.46 1.46
CA VAL A 516 46.43 -30.89 1.64
C VAL A 516 47.42 -31.86 2.28
N ASN A 517 46.93 -32.87 3.00
CA ASN A 517 47.75 -33.84 3.73
C ASN A 517 47.98 -35.13 2.92
N GLU A 518 47.14 -35.40 1.92
CA GLU A 518 47.20 -36.61 1.11
C GLU A 518 47.26 -36.28 -0.39
N PRO A 519 48.44 -36.36 -1.04
CA PRO A 519 48.54 -36.24 -2.49
C PRO A 519 47.77 -37.38 -3.18
N ASN A 520 46.79 -37.03 -4.05
CA ASN A 520 45.77 -37.93 -4.60
C ASN A 520 44.70 -38.43 -3.59
N GLY A 521 44.56 -37.74 -2.45
CA GLY A 521 43.44 -37.92 -1.53
C GLY A 521 42.11 -37.41 -2.11
N GLY A 522 41.03 -37.61 -1.37
CA GLY A 522 39.70 -37.09 -1.74
C GLY A 522 39.60 -35.56 -1.68
N PRO A 523 38.39 -35.00 -1.86
CA PRO A 523 38.17 -33.56 -1.69
C PRO A 523 38.50 -33.10 -0.26
N GLN A 524 39.21 -31.98 -0.13
CA GLN A 524 39.50 -31.30 1.15
C GLN A 524 38.21 -31.01 1.95
N PHE A 525 37.12 -30.74 1.24
CA PHE A 525 35.80 -30.47 1.80
C PHE A 525 34.75 -31.44 1.22
N PRO A 526 34.69 -32.69 1.70
CA PRO A 526 33.81 -33.72 1.13
C PRO A 526 32.33 -33.39 1.30
N LEU A 527 31.98 -32.62 2.32
CA LEU A 527 30.61 -32.17 2.59
C LEU A 527 30.10 -31.21 1.50
N CYS A 528 30.96 -30.35 0.95
CA CYS A 528 30.59 -29.49 -0.19
C CYS A 528 30.26 -30.32 -1.43
N LEU A 529 31.06 -31.36 -1.72
CA LEU A 529 30.78 -32.27 -2.83
C LEU A 529 29.47 -33.03 -2.60
N LYS A 530 29.22 -33.49 -1.36
CA LYS A 530 27.95 -34.13 -0.99
C LYS A 530 26.77 -33.18 -1.17
N TRP A 531 26.89 -31.92 -0.75
CA TRP A 531 25.82 -30.93 -0.92
C TRP A 531 25.46 -30.75 -2.40
N ILE A 532 26.46 -30.67 -3.29
CA ILE A 532 26.22 -30.58 -4.75
C ILE A 532 25.40 -31.78 -5.23
N ILE A 533 25.76 -32.99 -4.80
CA ILE A 533 25.02 -34.22 -5.15
C ILE A 533 23.57 -34.10 -4.67
N ASP A 534 23.34 -33.67 -3.44
CA ASP A 534 22.03 -33.70 -2.81
C ASP A 534 21.09 -32.55 -3.25
N HIS A 535 21.62 -31.51 -3.92
CA HIS A 535 20.88 -30.26 -4.22
C HIS A 535 20.73 -29.95 -5.72
N GLN A 536 20.78 -30.95 -6.59
CA GLN A 536 20.38 -30.80 -7.99
C GLN A 536 18.87 -30.52 -8.08
N LEU A 537 18.48 -29.52 -8.87
CA LEU A 537 17.07 -29.18 -9.09
C LEU A 537 16.38 -30.24 -9.97
N PRO A 538 15.03 -30.31 -9.96
CA PRO A 538 14.29 -31.32 -10.74
C PRO A 538 14.52 -31.25 -12.26
N ASP A 539 14.93 -30.09 -12.79
CA ASP A 539 15.27 -29.88 -14.20
C ASP A 539 16.73 -30.27 -14.54
N GLY A 540 17.48 -30.79 -13.57
CA GLY A 540 18.88 -31.19 -13.72
C GLY A 540 19.89 -30.04 -13.52
N SER A 541 19.41 -28.81 -13.31
CA SER A 541 20.28 -27.65 -13.07
C SER A 541 20.61 -27.46 -11.58
N TRP A 542 21.53 -26.53 -11.30
CA TRP A 542 21.73 -25.94 -9.96
C TRP A 542 21.50 -24.43 -10.04
N GLY A 543 21.14 -23.80 -8.93
CA GLY A 543 20.91 -22.35 -8.83
C GLY A 543 19.71 -22.02 -7.94
N GLU A 544 19.20 -20.80 -8.05
CA GLU A 544 18.04 -20.36 -7.27
C GLU A 544 16.76 -21.10 -7.73
N SER A 545 16.06 -21.72 -6.76
CA SER A 545 14.96 -22.64 -7.05
C SER A 545 13.66 -21.93 -7.39
N LEU A 546 13.39 -20.77 -6.78
CA LEU A 546 12.11 -20.06 -6.94
C LEU A 546 12.11 -19.06 -8.12
N MET A 547 13.28 -18.72 -8.64
CA MET A 547 13.43 -17.79 -9.76
C MET A 547 14.38 -18.34 -10.81
N PHE A 548 13.89 -18.48 -12.04
CA PHE A 548 14.71 -18.90 -13.15
C PHE A 548 15.44 -17.71 -13.77
N SER A 549 16.75 -17.83 -13.92
CA SER A 549 17.60 -16.98 -14.75
C SER A 549 18.58 -17.87 -15.49
N ALA A 550 18.67 -17.78 -16.82
CA ALA A 550 19.59 -18.63 -17.56
C ALA A 550 21.06 -18.34 -17.18
N PHE A 551 21.39 -17.08 -16.87
CA PHE A 551 22.73 -16.72 -16.37
C PHE A 551 23.06 -17.43 -15.07
N ASP A 552 22.15 -17.43 -14.10
CA ASP A 552 22.34 -18.13 -12.82
C ASP A 552 22.42 -19.65 -13.01
N ARG A 553 21.46 -20.24 -13.73
CA ARG A 553 21.37 -21.70 -13.90
C ARG A 553 22.57 -22.27 -14.62
N LEU A 554 22.98 -21.67 -15.74
CA LEU A 554 24.14 -22.15 -16.52
C LEU A 554 25.44 -22.05 -15.73
N LEU A 555 25.62 -20.95 -14.99
CA LEU A 555 26.84 -20.73 -14.21
C LEU A 555 26.98 -21.76 -13.08
N ASN A 556 25.92 -21.93 -12.29
CA ASN A 556 25.89 -22.90 -11.19
C ASN A 556 26.00 -24.33 -11.70
N THR A 557 25.23 -24.69 -12.74
CA THR A 557 25.19 -26.06 -13.28
C THR A 557 26.54 -26.49 -13.83
N LEU A 558 27.17 -25.65 -14.66
CA LEU A 558 28.46 -25.99 -15.25
C LEU A 558 29.54 -26.18 -14.18
N ALA A 559 29.56 -25.33 -13.14
CA ALA A 559 30.49 -25.47 -12.03
C ALA A 559 30.29 -26.80 -11.28
N CYS A 560 29.03 -27.16 -10.95
CA CYS A 560 28.70 -28.42 -10.30
C CYS A 560 29.08 -29.64 -11.15
N VAL A 561 28.77 -29.61 -12.45
CA VAL A 561 29.12 -30.70 -13.37
C VAL A 561 30.64 -30.87 -13.46
N ILE A 562 31.40 -29.77 -13.52
CA ILE A 562 32.86 -29.80 -13.48
C ILE A 562 33.35 -30.47 -12.19
N ALA A 563 32.82 -30.09 -11.02
CA ALA A 563 33.22 -30.68 -9.75
C ALA A 563 32.93 -32.18 -9.66
N LEU A 564 31.73 -32.61 -10.10
CA LEU A 564 31.37 -34.04 -10.14
C LEU A 564 32.24 -34.84 -11.11
N THR A 565 32.53 -34.27 -12.28
CA THR A 565 33.36 -34.90 -13.31
C THR A 565 34.83 -35.01 -12.87
N PHE A 566 35.36 -33.95 -12.24
CA PHE A 566 36.74 -33.92 -11.74
C PHE A 566 37.01 -35.06 -10.75
N TRP A 567 36.05 -35.36 -9.88
CA TRP A 567 36.14 -36.47 -8.92
C TRP A 567 35.64 -37.82 -9.47
N ASN A 568 35.19 -37.88 -10.73
CA ASN A 568 34.63 -39.06 -11.37
C ASN A 568 33.47 -39.70 -10.57
N ILE A 569 32.55 -38.87 -10.08
CA ILE A 569 31.41 -39.26 -9.24
C ILE A 569 30.10 -38.82 -9.91
N HIS A 570 29.06 -39.66 -9.81
CA HIS A 570 27.70 -39.34 -10.28
C HIS A 570 27.61 -38.86 -11.75
N SER A 571 28.21 -39.61 -12.68
CA SER A 571 28.11 -39.32 -14.12
C SER A 571 26.66 -39.23 -14.64
N ASP A 572 25.71 -39.86 -13.94
CA ASP A 572 24.27 -39.79 -14.20
C ASP A 572 23.66 -38.40 -13.99
N LYS A 573 24.28 -37.59 -13.11
CA LYS A 573 23.88 -36.20 -12.82
C LYS A 573 24.49 -35.17 -13.78
N CYS A 574 25.49 -35.56 -14.57
CA CYS A 574 26.16 -34.72 -15.57
C CYS A 574 25.45 -34.68 -16.93
N LYS A 575 24.12 -34.73 -16.97
CA LYS A 575 23.35 -34.67 -18.23
C LYS A 575 23.51 -33.30 -18.91
N LYS A 576 23.36 -33.28 -20.23
CA LYS A 576 23.45 -32.06 -21.05
C LYS A 576 22.47 -30.99 -20.57
N ASP A 577 22.99 -29.80 -20.30
CA ASP A 577 22.20 -28.63 -19.97
C ASP A 577 21.51 -28.09 -21.24
N GLU A 578 20.19 -28.27 -21.34
CA GLU A 578 19.37 -27.77 -22.44
C GLU A 578 19.13 -26.24 -22.38
N ASN A 579 19.58 -25.57 -21.31
CA ASN A 579 19.33 -24.13 -21.12
C ASN A 579 20.30 -23.24 -21.90
N MET A 580 21.37 -23.78 -22.51
CA MET A 580 22.36 -22.97 -23.25
C MET A 580 21.73 -22.12 -24.36
N ASN A 581 20.67 -22.62 -25.00
CA ASN A 581 19.96 -21.91 -26.05
C ASN A 581 19.16 -20.71 -25.50
N LYS A 582 18.70 -20.78 -24.25
CA LYS A 582 17.91 -19.72 -23.59
C LYS A 582 18.74 -18.49 -23.25
N LEU A 583 20.07 -18.62 -23.20
CA LEU A 583 20.98 -17.50 -22.94
C LEU A 583 20.89 -16.41 -24.03
N GLY A 584 20.49 -16.78 -25.25
CA GLY A 584 20.25 -15.83 -26.34
C GLY A 584 18.98 -14.99 -26.18
N ASP A 585 18.01 -15.50 -25.40
CA ASP A 585 16.70 -14.88 -25.18
C ASP A 585 16.69 -13.99 -23.92
N GLU A 586 17.64 -14.19 -23.00
CA GLU A 586 17.81 -13.38 -21.80
C GLU A 586 18.27 -11.96 -22.12
N LYS A 587 17.72 -10.99 -21.38
CA LYS A 587 18.17 -9.60 -21.49
C LYS A 587 19.55 -9.47 -20.90
N GLU A 588 20.43 -8.79 -21.61
CA GLU A 588 21.80 -8.50 -21.15
C GLU A 588 21.85 -7.79 -19.78
N GLU A 589 20.81 -7.00 -19.47
CA GLU A 589 20.67 -6.28 -18.20
C GLU A 589 20.52 -7.20 -16.97
N HIS A 590 20.14 -8.47 -17.18
CA HIS A 590 20.00 -9.49 -16.13
C HIS A 590 21.22 -10.41 -16.00
N MET A 591 22.28 -10.15 -16.76
CA MET A 591 23.53 -10.89 -16.66
C MET A 591 24.15 -10.70 -15.28
N THR A 592 24.48 -11.81 -14.61
CA THR A 592 25.06 -11.76 -13.27
C THR A 592 26.42 -11.02 -13.29
N PRO A 593 26.70 -10.16 -12.29
CA PRO A 593 27.98 -9.48 -12.17
C PRO A 593 29.19 -10.41 -12.32
N GLY A 594 29.99 -10.17 -13.35
CA GLY A 594 31.21 -10.94 -13.62
C GLY A 594 31.01 -12.18 -14.49
N PHE A 595 29.78 -12.51 -14.91
CA PHE A 595 29.46 -13.65 -15.77
C PHE A 595 30.35 -13.73 -17.01
N GLU A 596 30.58 -12.60 -17.70
CA GLU A 596 31.42 -12.53 -18.89
C GLU A 596 32.91 -12.82 -18.62
N LEU A 597 33.35 -12.85 -17.36
CA LEU A 597 34.70 -13.27 -16.97
C LEU A 597 34.72 -14.74 -16.54
N VAL A 598 33.80 -15.12 -15.66
CA VAL A 598 33.84 -16.43 -14.99
C VAL A 598 33.28 -17.56 -15.85
N PHE A 599 32.22 -17.30 -16.63
CA PHE A 599 31.55 -18.34 -17.42
C PHE A 599 32.43 -18.86 -18.57
N PRO A 600 33.11 -18.01 -19.37
CA PRO A 600 34.09 -18.50 -20.34
C PRO A 600 35.22 -19.32 -19.71
N SER A 601 35.66 -18.95 -18.51
CA SER A 601 36.71 -19.69 -17.80
C SER A 601 36.26 -21.08 -17.37
N LEU A 602 34.99 -21.24 -16.95
CA LEU A 602 34.41 -22.54 -16.70
C LEU A 602 34.27 -23.37 -17.99
N ILE A 603 33.90 -22.76 -19.12
CA ILE A 603 33.82 -23.47 -20.40
C ILE A 603 35.19 -24.04 -20.79
N GLU A 604 36.26 -23.25 -20.64
CA GLU A 604 37.63 -23.71 -20.87
C GLU A 604 38.04 -24.83 -19.91
N LEU A 605 37.60 -24.79 -18.66
CA LEU A 605 37.85 -25.85 -17.68
C LEU A 605 37.07 -27.13 -18.02
N ALA A 606 35.82 -27.01 -18.45
CA ALA A 606 35.00 -28.12 -18.90
C ALA A 606 35.62 -28.84 -20.11
N GLN A 607 36.14 -28.08 -21.08
CA GLN A 607 36.85 -28.62 -22.24
C GLN A 607 38.09 -29.42 -21.83
N LYS A 608 38.86 -28.96 -20.82
CA LYS A 608 40.03 -29.69 -20.29
C LYS A 608 39.66 -31.02 -19.64
N LEU A 609 38.42 -31.14 -19.14
CA LEU A 609 37.87 -32.36 -18.55
C LEU A 609 37.06 -33.19 -19.56
N GLU A 610 37.18 -32.90 -20.86
CA GLU A 610 36.46 -33.59 -21.94
C GLU A 610 34.92 -33.57 -21.80
N ILE A 611 34.38 -32.56 -21.11
CA ILE A 611 32.93 -32.33 -20.99
C ILE A 611 32.44 -31.67 -22.29
N ASP A 612 31.42 -32.26 -22.93
CA ASP A 612 30.85 -31.76 -24.17
C ASP A 612 30.07 -30.45 -23.94
N VAL A 613 30.63 -29.35 -24.44
CA VAL A 613 30.06 -27.99 -24.38
C VAL A 613 29.89 -27.41 -25.80
N PRO A 614 28.79 -26.69 -26.08
CA PRO A 614 28.46 -26.23 -27.43
C PRO A 614 29.32 -25.03 -27.87
N ASN A 615 30.56 -25.30 -28.28
CA ASN A 615 31.58 -24.29 -28.60
C ASN A 615 31.22 -23.36 -29.77
N ASP A 616 30.41 -23.82 -30.72
CA ASP A 616 30.01 -23.05 -31.90
C ASP A 616 28.78 -22.14 -31.66
N SER A 617 28.31 -22.02 -30.41
CA SER A 617 27.16 -21.18 -30.08
C SER A 617 27.44 -19.68 -30.36
N PRO A 618 26.62 -19.00 -31.18
CA PRO A 618 26.77 -17.57 -31.44
C PRO A 618 26.71 -16.72 -30.16
N VAL A 619 25.98 -17.18 -29.14
CA VAL A 619 25.86 -16.48 -27.85
C VAL A 619 27.17 -16.56 -27.07
N LEU A 620 27.83 -17.72 -27.06
CA LEU A 620 29.15 -17.87 -26.42
C LEU A 620 30.19 -16.98 -27.07
N ASN A 621 30.24 -16.92 -28.40
CA ASN A 621 31.16 -16.05 -29.14
C ASN A 621 31.00 -14.58 -28.74
N LYS A 622 29.77 -14.11 -28.52
CA LYS A 622 29.50 -12.76 -28.00
C LYS A 622 30.04 -12.57 -26.59
N ILE A 623 29.91 -13.56 -25.71
CA ILE A 623 30.39 -13.50 -24.32
C ILE A 623 31.93 -13.47 -24.30
N TYR A 624 32.60 -14.32 -25.09
CA TYR A 624 34.06 -14.27 -25.24
C TYR A 624 34.54 -12.90 -25.74
N ALA A 625 33.87 -12.32 -26.74
CA ALA A 625 34.20 -10.97 -27.21
C ALA A 625 34.05 -9.91 -26.10
N LYS A 626 33.00 -10.01 -25.27
CA LYS A 626 32.82 -9.13 -24.11
C LYS A 626 33.91 -9.31 -23.06
N ARG A 627 34.34 -10.56 -22.81
CA ARG A 627 35.46 -10.87 -21.91
C ARG A 627 36.72 -10.14 -22.35
N GLU A 628 37.09 -10.24 -23.62
CA GLU A 628 38.30 -9.59 -24.14
C GLU A 628 38.22 -8.06 -24.04
N ILE A 629 37.06 -7.47 -24.37
CA ILE A 629 36.84 -6.03 -24.19
C ILE A 629 36.99 -5.62 -22.71
N LYS A 630 36.46 -6.43 -21.78
CA LYS A 630 36.55 -6.15 -20.35
C LYS A 630 37.97 -6.30 -19.83
N LEU A 631 38.66 -7.39 -20.20
CA LEU A 631 40.06 -7.65 -19.83
C LEU A 631 41.00 -6.55 -20.35
N ALA A 632 40.79 -6.07 -21.58
CA ALA A 632 41.57 -4.96 -22.15
C ALA A 632 41.39 -3.64 -21.39
N LYS A 633 40.25 -3.45 -20.71
CA LYS A 633 39.98 -2.26 -19.88
C LYS A 633 40.51 -2.40 -18.46
N ILE A 634 40.86 -3.60 -17.99
CA ILE A 634 41.38 -3.80 -16.64
C ILE A 634 42.86 -3.38 -16.62
N PRO A 635 43.21 -2.34 -15.86
CA PRO A 635 44.61 -1.99 -15.67
C PRO A 635 45.30 -3.06 -14.81
N LYS A 636 45.94 -4.05 -15.46
CA LYS A 636 46.64 -5.17 -14.77
C LYS A 636 47.65 -4.66 -13.73
N ASN A 637 48.28 -3.52 -13.96
CA ASN A 637 49.19 -2.90 -12.99
C ASN A 637 48.49 -2.38 -11.71
N ILE A 638 47.22 -1.99 -11.77
CA ILE A 638 46.42 -1.56 -10.61
C ILE A 638 45.85 -2.79 -9.89
N LEU A 639 45.38 -3.80 -10.65
CA LEU A 639 44.86 -5.07 -10.11
C LEU A 639 45.80 -5.72 -9.09
N HIS A 640 47.11 -5.67 -9.34
CA HIS A 640 48.14 -6.28 -8.50
C HIS A 640 48.71 -5.34 -7.42
N LYS A 641 48.30 -4.07 -7.38
CA LYS A 641 48.85 -3.06 -6.45
C LYS A 641 47.85 -2.54 -5.43
N THR A 642 46.57 -2.57 -5.75
CA THR A 642 45.53 -1.96 -4.94
C THR A 642 44.31 -2.87 -4.89
N PRO A 643 43.68 -3.06 -3.72
CA PRO A 643 42.44 -3.82 -3.64
C PRO A 643 41.38 -3.21 -4.56
N THR A 644 40.76 -4.04 -5.38
CA THR A 644 39.66 -3.64 -6.25
C THR A 644 38.61 -4.75 -6.23
N ILE A 645 37.39 -4.41 -6.66
CA ILE A 645 36.30 -5.39 -6.82
C ILE A 645 36.64 -6.56 -7.75
N MET A 646 37.68 -6.43 -8.58
CA MET A 646 38.18 -7.52 -9.43
C MET A 646 38.71 -8.71 -8.62
N LEU A 647 39.13 -8.50 -7.36
CA LEU A 647 39.53 -9.58 -6.45
C LEU A 647 38.37 -10.56 -6.16
N TYR A 648 37.12 -10.16 -6.38
CA TYR A 648 35.93 -10.99 -6.16
C TYR A 648 35.80 -12.16 -7.17
N SER A 649 36.44 -12.05 -8.34
CA SER A 649 36.26 -12.97 -9.49
C SER A 649 37.60 -13.40 -10.12
N LEU A 650 38.63 -13.64 -9.29
CA LEU A 650 39.98 -14.03 -9.76
C LEU A 650 39.99 -15.33 -10.56
N GLU A 651 39.08 -16.25 -10.25
CA GLU A 651 38.87 -17.53 -10.95
C GLU A 651 38.47 -17.37 -12.42
N GLY A 652 38.01 -16.17 -12.81
CA GLY A 652 37.69 -15.81 -14.19
C GLY A 652 38.86 -15.20 -14.99
N MET A 653 40.04 -15.02 -14.38
CA MET A 653 41.15 -14.24 -14.94
C MET A 653 42.38 -15.10 -15.29
N LYS A 654 43.20 -14.60 -16.21
CA LYS A 654 44.45 -15.22 -16.68
C LYS A 654 45.64 -14.30 -16.45
N ASP A 655 46.83 -14.90 -16.40
CA ASP A 655 48.13 -14.22 -16.22
C ASP A 655 48.19 -13.36 -14.94
N LEU A 656 47.82 -13.97 -13.81
CA LEU A 656 47.84 -13.33 -12.50
C LEU A 656 49.22 -13.48 -11.82
N ASP A 657 49.71 -12.40 -11.23
CA ASP A 657 50.89 -12.39 -10.37
C ASP A 657 50.46 -12.63 -8.92
N TRP A 658 50.53 -13.89 -8.51
CA TRP A 658 50.10 -14.33 -7.18
C TRP A 658 50.94 -13.76 -6.05
N GLU A 659 52.21 -13.48 -6.27
CA GLU A 659 53.06 -12.88 -5.24
C GLU A 659 52.56 -11.49 -4.84
N GLN A 660 52.09 -10.72 -5.83
CA GLN A 660 51.49 -9.41 -5.58
C GLN A 660 50.06 -9.52 -5.07
N LEU A 661 49.24 -10.43 -5.61
CA LEU A 661 47.85 -10.59 -5.17
C LEU A 661 47.74 -11.01 -3.70
N LEU A 662 48.60 -11.91 -3.21
CA LEU A 662 48.59 -12.32 -1.81
C LEU A 662 48.81 -11.14 -0.84
N LYS A 663 49.48 -10.06 -1.28
CA LYS A 663 49.64 -8.83 -0.49
C LYS A 663 48.34 -8.01 -0.37
N LEU A 664 47.34 -8.32 -1.20
CA LEU A 664 46.02 -7.66 -1.23
C LEU A 664 44.92 -8.50 -0.56
N GLN A 665 45.27 -9.65 0.01
CA GLN A 665 44.35 -10.54 0.72
C GLN A 665 43.65 -9.80 1.87
N SER A 666 42.36 -10.10 2.09
CA SER A 666 41.62 -9.59 3.24
C SER A 666 42.22 -10.14 4.54
N LYS A 667 42.04 -9.42 5.65
CA LYS A 667 42.51 -9.87 6.98
C LYS A 667 41.96 -11.24 7.40
N SER A 668 40.83 -11.66 6.83
CA SER A 668 40.22 -12.96 7.04
C SER A 668 40.91 -14.11 6.30
N GLY A 669 41.89 -13.84 5.42
CA GLY A 669 42.51 -14.83 4.53
C GLY A 669 41.78 -15.01 3.18
N SER A 670 40.68 -14.29 2.96
CA SER A 670 39.91 -14.36 1.71
C SER A 670 40.36 -13.34 0.67
N PHE A 671 40.01 -13.59 -0.58
CA PHE A 671 40.05 -12.58 -1.64
C PHE A 671 38.67 -11.93 -1.76
N LEU A 672 38.56 -10.71 -1.23
CA LEU A 672 37.33 -9.90 -1.17
C LEU A 672 36.10 -10.72 -0.76
N PHE A 673 36.27 -11.57 0.26
CA PHE A 673 35.19 -12.37 0.86
C PHE A 673 34.53 -13.40 -0.09
N SER A 674 35.07 -13.64 -1.28
CA SER A 674 34.58 -14.61 -2.27
C SER A 674 35.16 -16.00 -2.01
N PRO A 675 34.33 -17.03 -1.69
CA PRO A 675 34.83 -18.39 -1.53
C PRO A 675 35.43 -18.98 -2.81
N ALA A 676 34.82 -18.78 -3.98
CA ALA A 676 35.34 -19.24 -5.26
C ALA A 676 36.72 -18.64 -5.58
N ALA A 677 36.87 -17.32 -5.46
CA ALA A 677 38.16 -16.66 -5.73
C ALA A 677 39.23 -17.11 -4.74
N THR A 678 38.85 -17.35 -3.47
CA THR A 678 39.76 -17.82 -2.43
C THR A 678 40.17 -19.28 -2.64
N ALA A 679 39.23 -20.15 -3.06
CA ALA A 679 39.51 -21.54 -3.41
C ALA A 679 40.43 -21.61 -4.63
N PHE A 680 40.16 -20.80 -5.65
CA PHE A 680 41.04 -20.68 -6.81
C PHE A 680 42.45 -20.19 -6.43
N ALA A 681 42.55 -19.14 -5.61
CA ALA A 681 43.84 -18.66 -5.12
C ALA A 681 44.60 -19.73 -4.34
N PHE A 682 43.92 -20.50 -3.48
CA PHE A 682 44.53 -21.63 -2.79
C PHE A 682 45.06 -22.68 -3.76
N MET A 683 44.29 -23.06 -4.78
CA MET A 683 44.73 -24.05 -5.77
C MET A 683 45.99 -23.61 -6.53
N GLN A 684 46.20 -22.29 -6.71
CA GLN A 684 47.38 -21.74 -7.39
C GLN A 684 48.59 -21.53 -6.47
N THR A 685 48.37 -21.27 -5.18
CA THR A 685 49.43 -20.77 -4.28
C THR A 685 49.71 -21.66 -3.08
N LYS A 686 48.75 -22.50 -2.69
CA LYS A 686 48.70 -23.26 -1.43
C LYS A 686 48.84 -22.38 -0.18
N ASP A 687 48.38 -21.12 -0.26
CA ASP A 687 48.43 -20.17 0.85
C ASP A 687 47.59 -20.66 2.07
N PRO A 688 48.17 -20.72 3.27
CA PRO A 688 47.48 -21.26 4.45
C PRO A 688 46.31 -20.37 4.92
N ASN A 689 46.36 -19.06 4.71
CA ASN A 689 45.28 -18.16 5.14
C ASN A 689 44.02 -18.36 4.29
N CYS A 690 44.18 -18.63 2.98
CA CYS A 690 43.06 -19.03 2.13
C CYS A 690 42.38 -20.31 2.63
N LEU A 691 43.17 -21.31 3.02
CA LEU A 691 42.65 -22.57 3.55
C LEU A 691 41.96 -22.37 4.90
N GLU A 692 42.54 -21.56 5.79
CA GLU A 692 41.95 -21.24 7.10
C GLU A 692 40.59 -20.55 6.93
N TYR A 693 40.49 -19.56 6.04
CA TYR A 693 39.23 -18.89 5.72
C TYR A 693 38.14 -19.90 5.29
N LEU A 694 38.46 -20.74 4.31
CA LEU A 694 37.49 -21.72 3.76
C LEU A 694 37.12 -22.78 4.78
N THR A 695 38.08 -23.24 5.59
CA THR A 695 37.83 -24.21 6.66
C THR A 695 36.86 -23.65 7.69
N ASN A 696 37.09 -22.40 8.14
CA ASN A 696 36.21 -21.73 9.08
C ASN A 696 34.82 -21.48 8.48
N LEU A 697 34.76 -21.11 7.19
CA LEU A 697 33.51 -20.89 6.49
C LEU A 697 32.67 -22.17 6.37
N VAL A 698 33.28 -23.26 5.90
CA VAL A 698 32.61 -24.56 5.76
C VAL A 698 32.19 -25.09 7.12
N ALA A 699 33.05 -25.01 8.15
CA ALA A 699 32.70 -25.43 9.51
C ALA A 699 31.49 -24.65 10.08
N LYS A 700 31.35 -23.38 9.70
CA LYS A 700 30.22 -22.55 10.14
C LYS A 700 28.87 -23.05 9.60
N PHE A 701 28.83 -23.44 8.34
CA PHE A 701 27.60 -23.86 7.66
C PHE A 701 27.33 -25.39 7.78
N ASN A 702 28.31 -26.19 8.18
CA ASN A 702 28.19 -27.66 8.35
C ASN A 702 27.73 -28.12 9.76
N GLY A 703 26.95 -27.32 10.50
CA GLY A 703 26.43 -27.74 11.82
C GLY A 703 27.12 -27.15 13.05
N GLY A 704 27.77 -25.99 12.94
CA GLY A 704 28.21 -25.19 14.08
C GLY A 704 27.05 -24.77 15.02
N VAL A 705 27.37 -24.07 16.12
CA VAL A 705 26.53 -23.76 17.31
C VAL A 705 25.06 -23.35 17.03
N ASN A 706 24.72 -22.86 15.82
CA ASN A 706 23.37 -22.45 15.43
C ASN A 706 22.78 -23.35 14.33
N LYS A 707 21.92 -24.30 14.72
CA LYS A 707 21.24 -25.30 13.84
C LYS A 707 20.27 -24.75 12.78
N GLN A 708 20.04 -23.44 12.70
CA GLN A 708 18.99 -22.86 11.84
C GLN A 708 19.47 -22.45 10.44
N ASN A 709 20.79 -22.39 10.20
CA ASN A 709 21.40 -22.04 8.90
C ASN A 709 22.46 -23.06 8.48
N THR A 710 22.16 -24.35 8.61
CA THR A 710 23.11 -25.41 8.28
C THR A 710 22.79 -25.97 6.89
N PHE A 711 23.64 -25.64 5.93
CA PHE A 711 23.64 -26.21 4.60
C PHE A 711 25.11 -26.53 4.33
N ASP A 712 25.45 -27.77 4.00
CA ASP A 712 26.84 -28.26 3.86
C ASP A 712 27.61 -27.63 2.67
N ALA A 713 27.50 -26.31 2.49
CA ALA A 713 27.83 -25.50 1.34
C ALA A 713 28.25 -24.09 1.77
N VAL A 714 28.74 -23.30 0.82
CA VAL A 714 29.20 -21.93 1.06
C VAL A 714 28.36 -20.91 0.26
N PRO A 715 28.18 -19.69 0.76
CA PRO A 715 27.54 -18.61 0.00
C PRO A 715 28.49 -18.01 -1.04
N ASN A 716 28.01 -17.04 -1.83
CA ASN A 716 28.84 -16.36 -2.83
C ASN A 716 29.83 -15.32 -2.24
N ALA A 717 29.51 -14.79 -1.05
CA ALA A 717 30.35 -13.89 -0.28
C ALA A 717 30.16 -14.12 1.23
N TYR A 718 31.24 -14.04 2.04
CA TYR A 718 31.15 -14.12 3.50
C TYR A 718 32.33 -13.46 4.23
N PRO A 719 32.10 -12.72 5.34
CA PRO A 719 30.82 -12.42 5.97
C PRO A 719 30.00 -11.36 5.21
N VAL A 720 28.76 -11.13 5.64
CA VAL A 720 27.85 -10.07 5.14
C VAL A 720 27.20 -9.30 6.30
N ASP A 721 27.97 -9.14 7.37
CA ASP A 721 27.53 -8.70 8.69
C ASP A 721 27.16 -7.22 8.76
N MET A 722 27.87 -6.38 8.00
CA MET A 722 27.57 -4.94 7.87
C MET A 722 26.30 -4.76 7.04
N TYR A 723 26.23 -5.39 5.86
CA TYR A 723 25.07 -5.33 4.97
C TYR A 723 23.77 -5.73 5.69
N GLU A 724 23.78 -6.89 6.36
CA GLU A 724 22.62 -7.38 7.12
C GLU A 724 22.12 -6.38 8.16
N ARG A 725 23.03 -5.81 8.98
CA ARG A 725 22.66 -4.87 10.05
C ARG A 725 22.13 -3.56 9.51
N ILE A 726 22.77 -3.00 8.48
CA ILE A 726 22.37 -1.75 7.85
C ILE A 726 20.94 -1.88 7.28
N TRP A 727 20.70 -2.93 6.50
CA TRP A 727 19.43 -3.09 5.80
C TRP A 727 18.28 -3.51 6.71
N ILE A 728 18.51 -4.34 7.74
CA ILE A 728 17.44 -4.67 8.71
C ILE A 728 16.90 -3.42 9.39
N VAL A 729 17.79 -2.52 9.81
CA VAL A 729 17.38 -1.24 10.41
C VAL A 729 16.52 -0.44 9.43
N ASP A 730 16.94 -0.31 8.17
CA ASP A 730 16.15 0.38 7.15
C ASP A 730 14.79 -0.27 6.92
N ARG A 731 14.72 -1.61 6.78
CA ARG A 731 13.46 -2.32 6.52
C ARG A 731 12.48 -2.13 7.66
N LEU A 732 12.90 -2.31 8.92
CA LEU A 732 12.01 -2.15 10.08
C LEU A 732 11.53 -0.70 10.26
N GLN A 733 12.38 0.29 9.96
CA GLN A 733 12.01 1.71 10.01
C GLN A 733 10.96 2.05 8.96
N ARG A 734 11.19 1.65 7.69
CA ARG A 734 10.27 1.94 6.58
C ARG A 734 8.98 1.17 6.67
N LEU A 735 9.00 -0.08 7.16
CA LEU A 735 7.78 -0.85 7.47
C LEU A 735 7.02 -0.27 8.66
N GLY A 736 7.62 0.66 9.40
CA GLY A 736 6.93 1.39 10.45
C GLY A 736 6.78 0.62 11.77
N ILE A 737 7.59 -0.43 11.97
CA ILE A 737 7.58 -1.32 13.14
C ILE A 737 8.86 -1.25 13.98
N ALA A 738 9.83 -0.39 13.61
CA ALA A 738 11.07 -0.20 14.35
C ALA A 738 10.90 0.10 15.85
N ARG A 739 9.77 0.71 16.26
CA ARG A 739 9.51 1.08 17.67
C ARG A 739 9.50 -0.10 18.65
N TYR A 740 9.29 -1.32 18.16
CA TYR A 740 9.32 -2.53 18.99
C TYR A 740 10.75 -3.07 19.25
N PHE A 741 11.74 -2.53 18.54
CA PHE A 741 13.10 -3.08 18.46
C PHE A 741 14.17 -2.02 18.77
N HIS A 742 13.86 -1.00 19.59
CA HIS A 742 14.80 0.10 19.88
C HIS A 742 16.16 -0.38 20.40
N SER A 743 16.18 -1.32 21.34
CA SER A 743 17.42 -1.90 21.89
C SER A 743 18.23 -2.62 20.81
N GLU A 744 17.57 -3.47 20.03
CA GLU A 744 18.20 -4.29 19.02
C GLU A 744 18.71 -3.45 17.84
N ILE A 745 17.96 -2.43 17.43
CA ILE A 745 18.39 -1.45 16.43
C ILE A 745 19.60 -0.68 16.95
N LYS A 746 19.59 -0.25 18.21
CA LYS A 746 20.74 0.44 18.80
C LYS A 746 22.00 -0.43 18.74
N ASP A 747 21.90 -1.71 19.11
CA ASP A 747 23.04 -2.64 19.04
C ASP A 747 23.58 -2.79 17.60
N CYS A 748 22.68 -2.84 16.60
CA CYS A 748 23.08 -2.84 15.18
C CYS A 748 23.80 -1.54 14.78
N VAL A 749 23.26 -0.37 15.15
CA VAL A 749 23.84 0.93 14.81
C VAL A 749 25.19 1.11 15.49
N ASP A 750 25.32 0.74 16.77
CA ASP A 750 26.59 0.76 17.51
C ASP A 750 27.64 -0.16 16.84
N TYR A 751 27.22 -1.32 16.31
CA TYR A 751 28.09 -2.21 15.56
C TYR A 751 28.55 -1.59 14.24
N ILE A 752 27.63 -0.98 13.47
CA ILE A 752 27.96 -0.30 12.22
C ILE A 752 28.96 0.82 12.48
N TYR A 753 28.76 1.62 13.54
CA TYR A 753 29.67 2.71 13.90
C TYR A 753 31.07 2.21 14.26
N ARG A 754 31.16 1.07 14.96
CA ARG A 754 32.44 0.47 15.36
C ARG A 754 33.35 0.16 14.16
N TYR A 755 32.76 -0.15 13.00
CA TYR A 755 33.49 -0.47 11.78
C TYR A 755 33.34 0.61 10.69
N TRP A 756 32.83 1.78 11.05
CA TRP A 756 32.78 2.94 10.17
C TRP A 756 34.21 3.46 9.91
N ASP A 757 34.53 3.73 8.65
CA ASP A 757 35.83 4.24 8.21
C ASP A 757 35.65 5.50 7.35
N GLU A 758 36.66 6.38 7.35
CA GLU A 758 36.63 7.64 6.59
C GLU A 758 36.65 7.44 5.06
N GLN A 759 37.09 6.28 4.57
CA GLN A 759 37.02 5.92 3.15
C GLN A 759 35.68 5.25 2.77
N GLY A 760 34.86 4.92 3.76
CA GLY A 760 33.58 4.25 3.62
C GLY A 760 33.59 2.83 4.18
N VAL A 761 32.46 2.16 4.05
CA VAL A 761 32.28 0.77 4.46
C VAL A 761 31.86 -0.07 3.26
N GLY A 762 32.00 -1.39 3.37
CA GLY A 762 31.39 -2.33 2.43
C GLY A 762 30.49 -3.31 3.17
N PHE A 763 30.00 -4.32 2.43
CA PHE A 763 29.06 -5.33 2.94
C PHE A 763 29.56 -6.16 4.13
N ALA A 764 30.87 -6.15 4.40
CA ALA A 764 31.54 -6.87 5.47
C ALA A 764 32.39 -5.94 6.35
N ARG A 765 32.54 -6.27 7.64
CA ARG A 765 33.49 -5.59 8.53
C ARG A 765 34.92 -5.68 7.98
N ASN A 766 35.70 -4.61 8.16
CA ASN A 766 37.08 -4.52 7.67
C ASN A 766 37.22 -4.81 6.15
N CYS A 767 36.20 -4.51 5.36
CA CYS A 767 36.32 -4.59 3.91
C CYS A 767 37.30 -3.53 3.42
N ASN A 768 38.35 -3.95 2.70
CA ASN A 768 39.36 -3.05 2.14
C ASN A 768 38.90 -2.39 0.82
N VAL A 769 37.70 -2.70 0.35
CA VAL A 769 37.09 -2.16 -0.87
C VAL A 769 35.69 -1.66 -0.50
N PRO A 770 35.56 -0.44 0.01
CA PRO A 770 34.26 0.11 0.37
C PRO A 770 33.43 0.37 -0.90
N ASP A 771 32.10 0.34 -0.76
CA ASP A 771 31.16 0.63 -1.83
C ASP A 771 30.20 1.76 -1.42
N LEU A 772 29.70 2.46 -2.43
CA LEU A 772 28.85 3.63 -2.22
C LEU A 772 27.48 3.26 -1.64
N ASP A 773 26.96 2.06 -1.87
CA ASP A 773 25.63 1.66 -1.40
C ASP A 773 25.63 1.50 0.12
N ASP A 774 26.50 0.63 0.61
CA ASP A 774 26.67 0.36 2.03
C ASP A 774 27.16 1.61 2.76
N THR A 775 28.08 2.38 2.16
CA THR A 775 28.52 3.66 2.73
C THR A 775 27.37 4.65 2.85
N ALA A 776 26.56 4.85 1.81
CA ALA A 776 25.43 5.77 1.85
C ALA A 776 24.36 5.34 2.87
N MET A 777 24.07 4.05 2.91
CA MET A 777 23.08 3.49 3.83
C MET A 777 23.56 3.54 5.28
N ALA A 778 24.79 3.11 5.57
CA ALA A 778 25.40 3.25 6.88
C ALA A 778 25.48 4.71 7.31
N PHE A 779 25.89 5.62 6.43
CA PHE A 779 25.93 7.05 6.71
C PHE A 779 24.57 7.57 7.16
N ARG A 780 23.52 7.28 6.40
CA ARG A 780 22.16 7.71 6.74
C ARG A 780 21.71 7.12 8.07
N VAL A 781 21.89 5.81 8.27
CA VAL A 781 21.48 5.10 9.49
C VAL A 781 22.21 5.65 10.71
N LEU A 782 23.53 5.84 10.64
CA LEU A 782 24.32 6.42 11.73
C LEU A 782 23.86 7.85 12.05
N ARG A 783 23.75 8.70 11.01
CA ARG A 783 23.39 10.11 11.20
C ARG A 783 21.98 10.29 11.77
N THR A 784 21.00 9.52 11.32
CA THR A 784 19.62 9.60 11.86
C THR A 784 19.49 9.01 13.27
N ASN A 785 20.51 8.30 13.77
CA ASN A 785 20.60 7.78 15.13
C ASN A 785 21.61 8.53 16.01
N GLY A 786 21.95 9.79 15.67
CA GLY A 786 22.73 10.68 16.55
C GLY A 786 24.25 10.67 16.34
N TYR A 787 24.78 9.76 15.51
CA TYR A 787 26.22 9.63 15.33
C TYR A 787 26.80 10.76 14.47
N GLN A 788 27.87 11.38 14.99
CA GLN A 788 28.59 12.45 14.30
C GLN A 788 29.61 11.85 13.34
N ILE A 789 29.27 11.86 12.06
CA ILE A 789 30.12 11.35 10.96
C ILE A 789 30.24 12.38 9.85
N SER A 790 31.41 12.44 9.23
CA SER A 790 31.72 13.38 8.15
C SER A 790 31.12 12.93 6.82
N PRO A 791 30.52 13.85 6.03
CA PRO A 791 30.09 13.57 4.67
C PRO A 791 31.26 13.44 3.68
N ASP A 792 32.50 13.76 4.08
CA ASP A 792 33.67 13.68 3.21
C ASP A 792 33.99 12.26 2.76
N VAL A 793 33.43 11.25 3.44
CA VAL A 793 33.44 9.85 3.00
C VAL A 793 33.00 9.68 1.54
N PHE A 794 32.05 10.52 1.08
CA PHE A 794 31.54 10.47 -0.29
C PHE A 794 32.53 10.98 -1.34
N GLN A 795 33.61 11.66 -0.94
CA GLN A 795 34.68 12.07 -1.86
C GLN A 795 35.39 10.87 -2.47
N HIS A 796 35.48 9.76 -1.74
CA HIS A 796 36.09 8.51 -2.21
C HIS A 796 35.39 7.95 -3.46
N PHE A 797 34.07 8.18 -3.56
CA PHE A 797 33.21 7.70 -4.64
C PHE A 797 32.96 8.74 -5.74
N LYS A 798 33.49 9.95 -5.57
CA LYS A 798 33.28 11.05 -6.53
C LYS A 798 34.44 11.15 -7.51
N LYS A 799 34.13 11.09 -8.81
CA LYS A 799 35.10 11.30 -9.89
C LYS A 799 34.46 12.08 -11.02
N ASP A 800 35.17 13.09 -11.55
CA ASP A 800 34.72 13.90 -12.70
C ASP A 800 33.29 14.49 -12.54
N ARG A 801 32.92 14.86 -11.30
CA ARG A 801 31.58 15.34 -10.89
C ARG A 801 30.46 14.29 -10.95
N GLN A 802 30.80 13.01 -11.09
CA GLN A 802 29.90 11.87 -11.01
C GLN A 802 30.18 11.07 -9.73
N PHE A 803 29.19 10.29 -9.30
CA PHE A 803 29.33 9.33 -8.21
C PHE A 803 29.26 7.92 -8.76
N VAL A 804 30.20 7.07 -8.35
CA VAL A 804 30.32 5.69 -8.83
C VAL A 804 30.24 4.70 -7.67
N CYS A 805 29.73 3.50 -7.92
CA CYS A 805 29.57 2.48 -6.87
C CYS A 805 30.92 2.09 -6.24
N TYR A 806 31.91 1.80 -7.08
CA TYR A 806 33.28 1.52 -6.66
C TYR A 806 34.25 2.52 -7.33
N PRO A 807 35.26 3.02 -6.61
CA PRO A 807 36.30 3.86 -7.20
C PRO A 807 36.96 3.18 -8.41
N GLY A 808 37.11 3.92 -9.50
CA GLY A 808 37.71 3.41 -10.75
C GLY A 808 36.76 2.64 -11.67
N GLN A 809 35.51 2.40 -11.25
CA GLN A 809 34.45 1.95 -12.15
C GLN A 809 33.70 3.12 -12.76
N SER A 810 32.91 2.85 -13.81
CA SER A 810 32.16 3.85 -14.57
C SER A 810 30.67 3.53 -14.70
N THR A 811 30.13 2.62 -13.88
CA THR A 811 28.71 2.21 -13.97
C THR A 811 27.95 2.74 -12.78
N GLU A 812 26.98 3.62 -13.04
CA GLU A 812 25.96 4.00 -12.06
C GLU A 812 24.80 2.99 -12.05
N THR A 813 24.39 2.54 -10.87
CA THR A 813 23.27 1.61 -10.68
C THR A 813 22.14 2.26 -9.89
N VAL A 814 20.92 1.78 -10.11
CA VAL A 814 19.70 2.47 -9.68
C VAL A 814 19.56 2.45 -8.16
N THR A 815 19.78 1.31 -7.52
CA THR A 815 19.72 1.16 -6.06
C THR A 815 20.78 1.97 -5.34
N VAL A 816 22.02 1.95 -5.83
CA VAL A 816 23.13 2.74 -5.27
C VAL A 816 22.82 4.24 -5.32
N MET A 817 22.28 4.72 -6.44
CA MET A 817 21.87 6.13 -6.56
C MET A 817 20.66 6.46 -5.70
N LEU A 818 19.74 5.53 -5.49
CA LEU A 818 18.63 5.67 -4.55
C LEU A 818 19.12 5.79 -3.10
N SER A 819 20.05 4.94 -2.68
CA SER A 819 20.69 5.00 -1.37
C SER A 819 21.44 6.31 -1.16
N LEU A 820 22.24 6.73 -2.15
CA LEU A 820 22.93 8.02 -2.14
C LEU A 820 21.94 9.19 -2.06
N TYR A 821 20.84 9.15 -2.81
CA TYR A 821 19.82 10.19 -2.76
C TYR A 821 19.18 10.29 -1.37
N ARG A 822 18.75 9.18 -0.79
CA ARG A 822 18.16 9.17 0.57
C ARG A 822 19.18 9.63 1.62
N ALA A 823 20.45 9.22 1.51
CA ALA A 823 21.52 9.68 2.41
C ALA A 823 21.82 11.18 2.26
N SER A 824 21.77 11.70 1.04
CA SER A 824 21.98 13.13 0.77
C SER A 824 20.88 14.03 1.31
N GLN A 825 19.69 13.50 1.61
CA GLN A 825 18.58 14.28 2.17
C GLN A 825 18.74 14.61 3.66
N VAL A 826 19.65 13.94 4.38
CA VAL A 826 20.03 14.26 5.78
C VAL A 826 21.25 15.18 5.83
N LEU A 827 21.36 16.12 4.89
CA LEU A 827 22.48 17.06 4.80
C LEU A 827 22.37 18.18 5.84
N PHE A 828 23.51 18.56 6.42
CA PHE A 828 23.65 19.72 7.30
C PHE A 828 24.11 20.95 6.49
N PRO A 829 23.89 22.17 7.03
CA PRO A 829 24.33 23.39 6.37
C PRO A 829 25.84 23.38 6.06
N GLY A 830 26.19 23.72 4.82
CA GLY A 830 27.59 23.81 4.37
C GLY A 830 28.20 22.52 3.84
N GLU A 831 27.53 21.37 3.93
CA GLU A 831 28.00 20.08 3.42
C GLU A 831 27.90 19.99 1.87
N LYS A 832 28.87 20.60 1.18
CA LYS A 832 28.87 20.72 -0.29
C LYS A 832 28.78 19.39 -1.02
N ILE A 833 29.49 18.37 -0.54
CA ILE A 833 29.55 17.05 -1.17
C ILE A 833 28.19 16.35 -1.17
N LEU A 834 27.40 16.47 -0.09
CA LEU A 834 26.05 15.93 -0.05
C LEU A 834 25.09 16.71 -0.94
N ASN A 835 25.25 18.03 -1.05
CA ASN A 835 24.44 18.80 -1.99
C ASN A 835 24.73 18.41 -3.45
N GLU A 836 25.99 18.15 -3.80
CA GLU A 836 26.36 17.61 -5.11
C GLU A 836 25.80 16.20 -5.30
N ALA A 837 25.88 15.33 -4.28
CA ALA A 837 25.31 13.99 -4.30
C ALA A 837 23.79 14.03 -4.52
N LYS A 838 23.05 14.86 -3.77
CA LYS A 838 21.61 15.07 -3.90
C LYS A 838 21.22 15.44 -5.32
N ASN A 839 21.92 16.42 -5.90
CA ASN A 839 21.63 16.91 -7.24
C ASN A 839 21.95 15.85 -8.31
N PHE A 840 23.07 15.15 -8.17
CA PHE A 840 23.47 14.10 -9.12
C PHE A 840 22.51 12.92 -9.09
N SER A 841 22.25 12.35 -7.91
CA SER A 841 21.42 11.17 -7.77
C SER A 841 19.95 11.46 -8.09
N HIS A 842 19.41 12.61 -7.68
CA HIS A 842 18.06 13.04 -8.07
C HIS A 842 17.91 13.14 -9.59
N LYS A 843 18.87 13.79 -10.27
CA LYS A 843 18.88 13.90 -11.74
C LYS A 843 18.92 12.52 -12.39
N PHE A 844 19.85 11.66 -11.95
CA PHE A 844 19.98 10.30 -12.47
C PHE A 844 18.69 9.49 -12.33
N LEU A 845 18.09 9.47 -11.13
CA LEU A 845 16.86 8.72 -10.85
C LEU A 845 15.67 9.29 -11.65
N THR A 846 15.59 10.61 -11.81
CA THR A 846 14.55 11.25 -12.63
C THR A 846 14.68 10.86 -14.10
N GLU A 847 15.90 10.86 -14.65
CA GLU A 847 16.17 10.42 -16.03
C GLU A 847 15.82 8.94 -16.23
N LYS A 848 16.15 8.06 -15.27
CA LYS A 848 15.77 6.65 -15.31
C LYS A 848 14.26 6.44 -15.26
N ARG A 849 13.55 7.20 -14.41
CA ARG A 849 12.08 7.19 -14.34
C ARG A 849 11.46 7.65 -15.66
N SER A 850 11.89 8.79 -16.20
CA SER A 850 11.35 9.34 -17.46
C SER A 850 11.62 8.43 -18.67
N ALA A 851 12.72 7.69 -18.66
CA ALA A 851 13.03 6.72 -19.72
C ALA A 851 12.33 5.35 -19.55
N ASN A 852 11.58 5.14 -18.45
CA ASN A 852 11.05 3.84 -18.03
C ASN A 852 12.15 2.75 -17.96
N LYS A 853 13.34 3.12 -17.48
CA LYS A 853 14.53 2.25 -17.35
C LYS A 853 14.92 2.07 -15.89
N ILE A 854 13.94 1.76 -15.04
CA ILE A 854 14.17 1.40 -13.65
C ILE A 854 14.40 -0.12 -13.59
N LEU A 855 15.65 -0.50 -13.82
CA LEU A 855 16.14 -1.86 -13.66
C LEU A 855 17.43 -1.79 -12.86
N ASP A 856 17.55 -2.67 -11.86
CA ASP A 856 18.75 -2.74 -11.04
C ASP A 856 19.58 -3.98 -11.36
N ARG A 857 20.90 -3.84 -11.21
CA ARG A 857 21.87 -4.91 -11.50
C ARG A 857 22.18 -5.79 -10.30
N TRP A 858 21.76 -5.39 -9.11
CA TRP A 858 22.15 -6.04 -7.85
C TRP A 858 20.97 -6.66 -7.12
N ILE A 859 19.73 -6.38 -7.53
CA ILE A 859 18.53 -6.89 -6.89
C ILE A 859 17.33 -6.93 -7.85
N ILE A 860 16.50 -7.97 -7.69
CA ILE A 860 15.16 -8.08 -8.27
C ILE A 860 14.18 -7.91 -7.11
N THR A 861 13.45 -6.80 -7.12
CA THR A 861 12.46 -6.48 -6.08
C THR A 861 11.05 -6.51 -6.62
N LYS A 862 10.08 -6.62 -5.70
CA LYS A 862 8.65 -6.53 -6.02
C LYS A 862 8.26 -5.26 -6.79
N ASP A 863 8.69 -4.07 -6.33
CA ASP A 863 8.28 -2.80 -6.95
C ASP A 863 9.28 -1.64 -6.74
N LEU A 864 10.49 -1.76 -7.31
CA LEU A 864 11.50 -0.69 -7.29
C LEU A 864 11.02 0.61 -7.95
N SER A 865 10.18 0.51 -8.98
CA SER A 865 9.68 1.66 -9.73
C SER A 865 8.82 2.57 -8.86
N SER A 866 7.89 1.97 -8.09
CA SER A 866 7.07 2.68 -7.11
C SER A 866 7.91 3.26 -5.97
N GLU A 867 8.93 2.54 -5.50
CA GLU A 867 9.84 3.05 -4.46
C GLU A 867 10.57 4.33 -4.93
N ILE A 868 11.15 4.32 -6.12
CA ILE A 868 11.84 5.50 -6.68
C ILE A 868 10.86 6.64 -6.92
N THR A 869 9.67 6.33 -7.44
CA THR A 869 8.63 7.33 -7.68
C THR A 869 8.24 8.02 -6.37
N TYR A 870 7.99 7.25 -5.30
CA TYR A 870 7.70 7.80 -3.98
C TYR A 870 8.83 8.70 -3.47
N VAL A 871 10.08 8.26 -3.53
CA VAL A 871 11.23 9.00 -2.98
C VAL A 871 11.52 10.29 -3.78
N LEU A 872 11.27 10.30 -5.10
CA LEU A 872 11.38 11.50 -5.93
C LEU A 872 10.23 12.49 -5.69
N ASP A 873 9.00 11.99 -5.54
CA ASP A 873 7.82 12.85 -5.40
C ASP A 873 7.63 13.36 -3.97
N VAL A 874 8.11 12.61 -2.97
CA VAL A 874 8.00 12.92 -1.54
C VAL A 874 9.40 13.11 -0.93
N PRO A 875 9.94 14.34 -0.87
CA PRO A 875 11.24 14.58 -0.26
C PRO A 875 11.21 14.22 1.23
N TRP A 876 12.37 13.88 1.82
CA TRP A 876 12.44 13.46 3.23
C TRP A 876 11.80 14.44 4.22
N TYR A 877 11.87 15.75 3.97
CA TYR A 877 11.22 16.78 4.78
C TYR A 877 9.69 16.73 4.73
N ALA A 878 9.10 16.25 3.64
CA ALA A 878 7.67 16.04 3.49
C ALA A 878 7.24 14.58 3.79
N SER A 879 8.18 13.64 3.93
CA SER A 879 7.85 12.25 4.19
C SER A 879 7.43 12.04 5.65
N LEU A 880 6.12 11.87 5.87
CA LEU A 880 5.54 11.55 7.19
C LEU A 880 5.63 10.04 7.48
N PRO A 881 5.91 9.60 8.72
CA PRO A 881 6.14 8.19 9.05
C PRO A 881 5.07 7.21 8.56
N ARG A 882 3.78 7.52 8.72
CA ARG A 882 2.70 6.63 8.20
C ARG A 882 2.54 6.70 6.70
N LEU A 883 2.87 7.83 6.08
CA LEU A 883 2.84 7.94 4.63
C LEU A 883 3.92 7.06 4.00
N GLU A 884 5.16 7.13 4.48
CA GLU A 884 6.25 6.27 3.99
C GLU A 884 5.90 4.79 4.22
N ALA A 885 5.46 4.44 5.43
CA ALA A 885 5.09 3.06 5.76
C ALA A 885 3.96 2.53 4.89
N ARG A 886 2.91 3.35 4.63
CA ARG A 886 1.78 2.93 3.80
C ARG A 886 2.22 2.54 2.39
N TYR A 887 3.08 3.33 1.76
CA TYR A 887 3.59 3.02 0.42
C TYR A 887 4.57 1.86 0.45
N TYR A 888 5.44 1.79 1.47
CA TYR A 888 6.44 0.73 1.54
C TYR A 888 5.86 -0.66 1.80
N LEU A 889 4.73 -0.76 2.52
CA LEU A 889 3.99 -2.02 2.69
C LEU A 889 3.58 -2.66 1.35
N ASP A 890 3.29 -1.84 0.34
CA ASP A 890 2.95 -2.34 -0.99
C ASP A 890 4.20 -2.69 -1.82
N GLN A 891 5.33 -2.03 -1.53
CA GLN A 891 6.60 -2.13 -2.29
C GLN A 891 7.53 -3.23 -1.81
N TYR A 892 7.53 -3.55 -0.51
CA TYR A 892 8.40 -4.57 0.08
C TYR A 892 7.99 -5.98 -0.37
N GLY A 893 8.96 -6.75 -0.89
CA GLY A 893 8.71 -8.08 -1.45
C GLY A 893 8.64 -9.22 -0.44
N GLY A 894 8.91 -8.97 0.85
CA GLY A 894 8.98 -10.06 1.82
C GLY A 894 10.12 -11.01 1.45
N GLU A 895 9.86 -12.31 1.42
CA GLU A 895 10.86 -13.32 1.07
C GLU A 895 11.13 -13.44 -0.43
N ASP A 896 10.30 -12.82 -1.28
CA ASP A 896 10.36 -12.96 -2.74
C ASP A 896 11.52 -12.18 -3.38
N ASP A 897 11.99 -11.09 -2.76
CA ASP A 897 13.11 -10.29 -3.26
C ASP A 897 14.39 -11.14 -3.38
N VAL A 898 15.10 -11.00 -4.50
CA VAL A 898 16.32 -11.78 -4.79
C VAL A 898 17.48 -10.84 -5.10
N TRP A 899 18.63 -11.05 -4.47
CA TRP A 899 19.84 -10.33 -4.80
C TRP A 899 20.63 -11.01 -5.91
N ILE A 900 21.39 -10.20 -6.64
CA ILE A 900 22.22 -10.62 -7.76
C ILE A 900 23.69 -10.31 -7.41
N ALA A 901 24.52 -11.34 -7.33
CA ALA A 901 25.99 -11.25 -7.30
C ALA A 901 26.57 -12.20 -8.36
N LYS A 902 27.62 -12.98 -8.07
CA LYS A 902 28.06 -14.07 -8.98
C LYS A 902 26.90 -15.01 -9.32
N THR A 903 26.12 -15.34 -8.29
CA THR A 903 24.87 -16.10 -8.38
C THR A 903 23.73 -15.29 -7.77
N LEU A 904 22.51 -15.72 -8.04
CA LEU A 904 21.35 -15.26 -7.28
C LEU A 904 21.45 -15.73 -5.83
N TYR A 905 21.00 -14.91 -4.89
CA TYR A 905 21.00 -15.25 -3.47
C TYR A 905 19.91 -14.54 -2.68
N ARG A 906 19.62 -15.06 -1.48
CA ARG A 906 18.65 -14.51 -0.52
C ARG A 906 19.33 -14.20 0.82
N MET A 907 18.83 -13.16 1.49
CA MET A 907 19.20 -12.73 2.83
C MET A 907 17.93 -12.74 3.70
N GLY A 908 17.62 -13.91 4.28
CA GLY A 908 16.35 -14.15 4.98
C GLY A 908 16.13 -13.28 6.22
N ASN A 909 17.18 -12.64 6.74
CA ASN A 909 17.04 -11.68 7.83
C ASN A 909 16.71 -10.26 7.36
N ILE A 910 16.94 -9.90 6.09
CA ILE A 910 16.56 -8.60 5.51
C ILE A 910 15.20 -8.68 4.82
N CYS A 911 14.98 -9.75 4.03
CA CYS A 911 13.79 -10.02 3.24
C CYS A 911 13.02 -11.17 3.87
N ASN A 912 11.98 -10.83 4.64
CA ASN A 912 11.29 -11.74 5.54
C ASN A 912 9.79 -11.46 5.57
N SER A 913 8.98 -12.46 5.21
CA SER A 913 7.52 -12.38 5.23
C SER A 913 6.97 -12.05 6.63
N LYS A 914 7.64 -12.49 7.72
CA LYS A 914 7.24 -12.13 9.09
C LYS A 914 7.28 -10.62 9.36
N TYR A 915 8.22 -9.90 8.77
CA TYR A 915 8.29 -8.44 8.93
C TYR A 915 7.10 -7.78 8.25
N LEU A 916 6.77 -8.22 7.03
CA LEU A 916 5.64 -7.69 6.28
C LEU A 916 4.32 -8.00 6.99
N ASP A 917 4.11 -9.24 7.43
CA ASP A 917 2.89 -9.67 8.11
C ASP A 917 2.67 -8.91 9.43
N MET A 918 3.74 -8.78 10.24
CA MET A 918 3.68 -7.96 11.44
C MET A 918 3.38 -6.49 11.12
N ALA A 919 4.01 -5.95 10.07
CA ALA A 919 3.83 -4.55 9.70
C ALA A 919 2.41 -4.26 9.20
N LYS A 920 1.80 -5.15 8.41
CA LYS A 920 0.39 -5.05 8.00
C LYS A 920 -0.54 -5.08 9.21
N LEU A 921 -0.34 -6.05 10.10
CA LEU A 921 -1.13 -6.21 11.31
C LEU A 921 -1.03 -4.95 12.20
N ASP A 922 0.18 -4.49 12.46
CA ASP A 922 0.44 -3.31 13.26
C ASP A 922 -0.11 -2.02 12.64
N TYR A 923 0.03 -1.87 11.31
CA TYR A 923 -0.48 -0.71 10.59
C TYR A 923 -2.01 -0.63 10.66
N ASN A 924 -2.70 -1.74 10.36
CA ASN A 924 -4.16 -1.82 10.42
C ASN A 924 -4.68 -1.60 11.85
N HIS A 925 -3.98 -2.14 12.86
CA HIS A 925 -4.31 -1.90 14.26
C HIS A 925 -4.23 -0.41 14.63
N CYS A 926 -3.13 0.26 14.27
CA CYS A 926 -2.98 1.71 14.47
C CYS A 926 -4.08 2.48 13.73
N GLN A 927 -4.36 2.13 12.47
CA GLN A 927 -5.36 2.79 11.65
C GLN A 927 -6.77 2.67 12.24
N ALA A 928 -7.16 1.50 12.76
CA ALA A 928 -8.44 1.30 13.43
C ALA A 928 -8.61 2.23 14.65
N ILE A 929 -7.55 2.38 15.46
CA ILE A 929 -7.52 3.33 16.58
C ILE A 929 -7.63 4.76 16.07
N HIS A 930 -6.94 5.09 14.98
CA HIS A 930 -7.03 6.43 14.39
C HIS A 930 -8.43 6.75 13.86
N GLN A 931 -9.16 5.77 13.31
CA GLN A 931 -10.55 5.95 12.88
C GLN A 931 -11.50 6.18 14.08
N LEU A 932 -11.27 5.49 15.20
CA LEU A 932 -12.02 5.71 16.44
C LEU A 932 -11.76 7.10 17.02
N GLU A 933 -10.51 7.53 17.06
CA GLU A 933 -10.10 8.87 17.48
C GLU A 933 -10.72 9.94 16.58
N TRP A 934 -10.73 9.73 15.26
CA TRP A 934 -11.37 10.62 14.29
C TRP A 934 -12.86 10.81 14.58
N SER A 935 -13.61 9.72 14.81
CA SER A 935 -15.03 9.79 15.17
C SER A 935 -15.28 10.66 16.41
N GLN A 936 -14.38 10.59 17.40
CA GLN A 936 -14.49 11.40 18.61
C GLN A 936 -14.11 12.86 18.39
N ILE A 937 -13.14 13.14 17.53
CA ILE A 937 -12.76 14.50 17.13
C ILE A 937 -13.92 15.18 16.39
N GLN A 938 -14.63 14.46 15.52
CA GLN A 938 -15.84 14.96 14.88
C GLN A 938 -16.93 15.32 15.89
N LYS A 939 -17.17 14.47 16.90
CA LYS A 939 -18.12 14.76 17.98
C LYS A 939 -17.69 15.98 18.80
N TRP A 940 -16.42 16.06 19.18
CA TRP A 940 -15.87 17.22 19.90
C TRP A 940 -16.08 18.51 19.09
N TYR A 941 -15.76 18.49 17.80
CA TYR A 941 -15.92 19.67 16.94
C TYR A 941 -17.38 20.11 16.84
N ALA A 942 -18.33 19.19 16.67
CA ALA A 942 -19.76 19.50 16.65
C ALA A 942 -20.26 20.16 17.95
N HIS A 943 -19.65 19.84 19.10
CA HIS A 943 -19.97 20.46 20.39
C HIS A 943 -19.42 21.87 20.57
N LEU A 944 -18.45 22.31 19.76
CA LEU A 944 -17.89 23.66 19.85
C LEU A 944 -18.86 24.75 19.37
N LYS A 945 -19.93 24.39 18.65
CA LYS A 945 -20.95 25.31 18.11
C LYS A 945 -20.37 26.48 17.29
N VAL A 946 -19.22 26.28 16.66
CA VAL A 946 -18.61 27.20 15.68
C VAL A 946 -19.06 26.86 14.25
N GLU A 947 -18.98 27.80 13.33
CA GLU A 947 -19.44 27.65 11.93
C GLU A 947 -18.84 26.41 11.23
N GLU A 948 -19.63 25.74 10.36
CA GLU A 948 -19.24 24.51 9.63
C GLU A 948 -18.07 24.70 8.65
N ARG A 949 -17.61 25.93 8.41
CA ARG A 949 -16.59 26.27 7.41
C ARG A 949 -15.20 25.63 7.61
N PHE A 950 -14.93 25.01 8.76
CA PHE A 950 -13.62 24.41 9.08
C PHE A 950 -13.56 22.88 8.97
N HIS A 951 -14.60 22.21 8.46
CA HIS A 951 -14.65 20.74 8.41
C HIS A 951 -13.48 20.09 7.64
N THR A 952 -13.05 20.65 6.51
CA THR A 952 -11.89 20.14 5.76
C THR A 952 -10.58 20.32 6.54
N ARG A 953 -10.44 21.45 7.25
CA ARG A 953 -9.25 21.76 8.07
C ARG A 953 -9.15 20.87 9.31
N LEU A 954 -10.29 20.43 9.84
CA LEU A 954 -10.36 19.48 10.95
C LEU A 954 -9.74 18.12 10.57
N LEU A 955 -10.13 17.54 9.43
CA LEU A 955 -9.60 16.25 8.97
C LEU A 955 -8.12 16.34 8.66
N TRP A 956 -7.68 17.42 8.02
CA TRP A 956 -6.26 17.64 7.72
C TRP A 956 -5.42 17.77 8.99
N SER A 957 -5.89 18.55 9.97
CA SER A 957 -5.20 18.71 11.26
C SER A 957 -5.08 17.38 12.01
N TYR A 958 -6.11 16.53 11.91
CA TYR A 958 -6.06 15.20 12.48
C TYR A 958 -5.08 14.30 11.74
N TYR A 959 -5.15 14.27 10.41
CA TYR A 959 -4.24 13.49 9.57
C TYR A 959 -2.77 13.86 9.81
N LEU A 960 -2.43 15.14 9.88
CA LEU A 960 -1.05 15.58 10.13
C LEU A 960 -0.54 15.07 11.47
N ALA A 961 -1.36 15.10 12.52
CA ALA A 961 -1.00 14.54 13.82
C ALA A 961 -0.87 13.02 13.76
N ALA A 962 -1.85 12.31 13.18
CA ALA A 962 -1.90 10.86 13.13
C ALA A 962 -0.83 10.23 12.22
N ALA A 963 -0.50 10.87 11.10
CA ALA A 963 0.55 10.42 10.21
C ALA A 963 1.96 10.66 10.77
N SER A 964 2.10 11.57 11.74
CA SER A 964 3.36 11.97 12.38
C SER A 964 3.63 11.21 13.68
N ILE A 965 2.63 11.12 14.57
CA ILE A 965 2.69 10.41 15.86
C ILE A 965 1.60 9.34 15.80
N PHE A 966 1.94 8.12 15.40
CA PHE A 966 0.95 7.11 15.01
C PHE A 966 0.72 6.03 16.08
N GLU A 967 1.58 5.96 17.08
CA GLU A 967 1.62 4.90 18.07
C GLU A 967 0.34 4.90 18.92
N PRO A 968 -0.33 3.74 19.12
CA PRO A 968 -1.58 3.65 19.90
C PRO A 968 -1.50 4.31 21.27
N GLU A 969 -0.40 4.11 21.99
CA GLU A 969 -0.11 4.61 23.33
C GLU A 969 0.06 6.14 23.39
N ARG A 970 0.29 6.80 22.25
CA ARG A 970 0.47 8.26 22.13
C ARG A 970 -0.83 8.98 21.72
N CYS A 971 -1.99 8.36 22.01
CA CYS A 971 -3.33 8.87 21.70
C CYS A 971 -3.56 10.32 22.20
N ILE A 972 -3.06 10.64 23.40
CA ILE A 972 -3.22 11.97 23.99
C ILE A 972 -2.45 13.04 23.22
N GLU A 973 -1.22 12.74 22.78
CA GLU A 973 -0.38 13.68 22.03
C GLU A 973 -1.03 14.05 20.69
N ARG A 974 -1.54 13.07 19.94
CA ARG A 974 -2.29 13.30 18.69
C ARG A 974 -3.50 14.18 18.91
N VAL A 975 -4.36 13.79 19.87
CA VAL A 975 -5.60 14.52 20.13
C VAL A 975 -5.32 15.95 20.60
N ALA A 976 -4.31 16.14 21.45
CA ALA A 976 -3.93 17.46 21.93
C ALA A 976 -3.37 18.35 20.80
N TRP A 977 -2.52 17.79 19.92
CA TRP A 977 -2.05 18.47 18.72
C TRP A 977 -3.24 18.89 17.85
N THR A 978 -4.09 17.95 17.42
CA THR A 978 -5.21 18.24 16.52
C THR A 978 -6.12 19.32 17.07
N LYS A 979 -6.52 19.23 18.35
CA LYS A 979 -7.39 20.23 18.97
C LYS A 979 -6.73 21.60 19.07
N THR A 980 -5.43 21.64 19.35
CA THR A 980 -4.67 22.89 19.41
C THR A 980 -4.63 23.56 18.05
N ALA A 981 -4.24 22.83 17.01
CA ALA A 981 -4.20 23.36 15.64
C ALA A 981 -5.57 23.89 15.18
N VAL A 982 -6.66 23.14 15.45
CA VAL A 982 -8.02 23.55 15.09
C VAL A 982 -8.46 24.81 15.86
N ILE A 983 -8.16 24.92 17.15
CA ILE A 983 -8.52 26.11 17.93
C ILE A 983 -7.69 27.32 17.48
N CYS A 984 -6.40 27.14 17.17
CA CYS A 984 -5.57 28.20 16.57
C CYS A 984 -6.14 28.68 15.23
N ASP A 985 -6.60 27.76 14.38
CA ASP A 985 -7.27 28.08 13.11
C ASP A 985 -8.58 28.84 13.32
N ILE A 986 -9.39 28.44 14.31
CA ILE A 986 -10.66 29.11 14.65
C ILE A 986 -10.37 30.54 15.13
N ILE A 987 -9.45 30.71 16.10
CA ILE A 987 -9.06 32.03 16.62
C ILE A 987 -8.58 32.91 15.46
N THR A 988 -7.63 32.43 14.68
CA THR A 988 -7.09 33.14 13.52
C THR A 988 -8.19 33.58 12.57
N SER A 989 -9.03 32.64 12.12
CA SER A 989 -10.07 32.94 11.14
C SER A 989 -11.13 33.90 11.65
N PHE A 990 -11.43 33.83 12.94
CA PHE A 990 -12.38 34.70 13.60
C PHE A 990 -11.88 36.16 13.59
N TYR A 991 -10.62 36.39 13.92
CA TYR A 991 -10.03 37.73 13.99
C TYR A 991 -9.54 38.28 12.64
N THR A 992 -9.36 37.44 11.62
CA THR A 992 -9.17 37.91 10.24
C THR A 992 -10.47 38.29 9.53
N SER A 993 -11.64 38.05 10.15
CA SER A 993 -12.94 38.37 9.54
C SER A 993 -13.22 39.89 9.59
N PRO A 994 -13.84 40.48 8.55
CA PRO A 994 -14.15 41.92 8.53
C PRO A 994 -15.07 42.30 9.69
N GLY A 995 -14.61 43.20 10.58
CA GLY A 995 -15.43 43.73 11.69
C GLY A 995 -14.88 43.53 13.10
N PHE A 996 -13.73 42.84 13.28
CA PHE A 996 -13.05 42.74 14.57
C PHE A 996 -11.89 43.73 14.69
N SER A 997 -11.79 44.42 15.83
CA SER A 997 -10.70 45.37 16.10
C SER A 997 -9.56 44.72 16.89
N ASN A 998 -8.38 45.36 16.88
CA ASN A 998 -7.28 45.00 17.79
C ASN A 998 -7.70 45.09 19.27
N ASP A 999 -8.68 45.94 19.60
CA ASP A 999 -9.22 46.03 20.96
C ASP A 999 -10.01 44.77 21.35
N ASP A 1000 -10.74 44.16 20.40
CA ASP A 1000 -11.41 42.88 20.63
C ASP A 1000 -10.40 41.74 20.84
N MET A 1001 -9.28 41.74 20.09
CA MET A 1001 -8.17 40.80 20.29
C MET A 1001 -7.56 40.94 21.69
N GLN A 1002 -7.33 42.19 22.11
CA GLN A 1002 -6.79 42.49 23.44
C GLN A 1002 -7.76 42.09 24.55
N ALA A 1003 -9.05 42.39 24.41
CA ALA A 1003 -10.08 41.97 25.35
C ALA A 1003 -10.16 40.43 25.49
N PHE A 1004 -10.04 39.70 24.38
CA PHE A 1004 -10.00 38.23 24.41
C PHE A 1004 -8.77 37.68 25.13
N ALA A 1005 -7.58 38.21 24.85
CA ALA A 1005 -6.33 37.79 25.49
C ALA A 1005 -6.34 38.12 26.99
N ASP A 1006 -6.86 39.30 27.35
CA ASP A 1006 -7.01 39.74 28.74
C ASP A 1006 -8.04 38.89 29.50
N GLU A 1007 -9.20 38.58 28.91
CA GLU A 1007 -10.22 37.73 29.55
C GLU A 1007 -9.75 36.27 29.70
N PHE A 1008 -9.03 35.72 28.70
CA PHE A 1008 -8.40 34.40 28.83
C PHE A 1008 -7.38 34.37 29.98
N SER A 1009 -6.57 35.43 30.09
CA SER A 1009 -5.52 35.53 31.10
C SER A 1009 -6.05 35.86 32.50
N ASN A 1010 -7.22 36.50 32.60
CA ASN A 1010 -7.84 36.93 33.84
C ASN A 1010 -9.39 36.77 33.81
N PRO A 1011 -9.90 35.58 34.18
CA PRO A 1011 -11.34 35.28 34.13
C PRO A 1011 -12.23 36.14 35.03
N GLN A 1012 -11.67 36.98 35.91
CA GLN A 1012 -12.46 37.84 36.81
C GLN A 1012 -12.98 39.12 36.13
N CYS A 1013 -12.53 39.43 34.92
CA CYS A 1013 -12.97 40.61 34.16
C CYS A 1013 -14.23 40.28 33.33
N HIS A 1014 -15.28 39.76 33.96
CA HIS A 1014 -16.52 39.41 33.25
C HIS A 1014 -17.39 40.64 33.00
N GLN A 1015 -17.25 41.24 31.81
CA GLN A 1015 -18.32 41.99 31.17
C GLN A 1015 -18.91 41.10 30.07
N LYS A 1016 -20.08 40.50 30.33
CA LYS A 1016 -20.85 39.76 29.31
C LYS A 1016 -21.47 40.75 28.34
N ASP A 1017 -20.64 41.33 27.47
CA ASP A 1017 -21.07 42.34 26.49
C ASP A 1017 -21.63 41.69 25.22
N GLY A 1018 -21.87 40.37 25.23
CA GLY A 1018 -22.45 39.65 24.10
C GLY A 1018 -21.55 39.61 22.86
N LYS A 1019 -20.24 39.80 23.04
CA LYS A 1019 -19.26 39.80 21.95
C LYS A 1019 -19.21 38.43 21.26
N PRO A 1020 -19.08 38.36 19.92
CA PRO A 1020 -19.16 37.09 19.22
C PRO A 1020 -17.96 36.15 19.49
N TRP A 1021 -16.83 36.65 20.01
CA TRP A 1021 -15.65 35.83 20.36
C TRP A 1021 -15.78 35.07 21.69
N HIS A 1022 -16.78 35.35 22.52
CA HIS A 1022 -16.96 34.61 23.78
C HIS A 1022 -17.18 33.10 23.55
N VAL A 1023 -17.83 32.73 22.44
CA VAL A 1023 -18.02 31.32 22.05
C VAL A 1023 -16.67 30.64 21.79
N VAL A 1024 -15.74 31.34 21.14
CA VAL A 1024 -14.37 30.85 20.87
C VAL A 1024 -13.57 30.75 22.17
N LEU A 1025 -13.72 31.72 23.08
CA LEU A 1025 -13.05 31.70 24.39
C LEU A 1025 -13.54 30.52 25.26
N GLU A 1026 -14.84 30.27 25.29
CA GLU A 1026 -15.43 29.13 25.98
C GLU A 1026 -14.97 27.79 25.36
N ALA A 1027 -14.94 27.70 24.03
CA ALA A 1027 -14.42 26.56 23.30
C ALA A 1027 -12.95 26.25 23.66
N LEU A 1028 -12.10 27.28 23.74
CA LEU A 1028 -10.70 27.14 24.16
C LEU A 1028 -10.61 26.62 25.60
N HIS A 1029 -11.27 27.27 26.56
CA HIS A 1029 -11.23 26.85 27.97
C HIS A 1029 -11.70 25.41 28.17
N ASN A 1030 -12.81 25.03 27.54
CA ASN A 1030 -13.35 23.68 27.64
C ASN A 1030 -12.40 22.64 27.01
N THR A 1031 -11.78 23.00 25.89
CA THR A 1031 -10.78 22.15 25.21
C THR A 1031 -9.56 21.92 26.09
N LEU A 1032 -8.99 22.98 26.70
CA LEU A 1032 -7.84 22.85 27.59
C LEU A 1032 -8.16 22.01 28.82
N LYS A 1033 -9.32 22.22 29.45
CA LYS A 1033 -9.77 21.39 30.58
C LYS A 1033 -9.88 19.92 30.19
N GLN A 1034 -10.44 19.62 29.01
CA GLN A 1034 -10.59 18.25 28.54
C GLN A 1034 -9.24 17.57 28.25
N ILE A 1035 -8.32 18.24 27.55
CA ILE A 1035 -6.97 17.71 27.28
C ILE A 1035 -6.23 17.48 28.60
N SER A 1036 -6.31 18.43 29.53
CA SER A 1036 -5.64 18.36 30.83
C SER A 1036 -6.15 17.21 31.69
N SER A 1037 -7.47 17.00 31.72
CA SER A 1037 -8.08 15.88 32.43
C SER A 1037 -7.61 14.54 31.86
N LYS A 1038 -7.62 14.40 30.53
CA LYS A 1038 -7.16 13.18 29.84
C LYS A 1038 -5.68 12.89 30.09
N ALA A 1039 -4.82 13.91 29.97
CA ALA A 1039 -3.39 13.79 30.23
C ALA A 1039 -3.12 13.45 31.71
N HIS A 1040 -3.81 14.09 32.65
CA HIS A 1040 -3.66 13.81 34.08
C HIS A 1040 -4.02 12.36 34.44
N VAL A 1041 -5.14 11.85 33.90
CA VAL A 1041 -5.56 10.45 34.09
C VAL A 1041 -4.58 9.47 33.45
N ALA A 1042 -4.02 9.79 32.28
CA ALA A 1042 -3.08 8.92 31.57
C ALA A 1042 -1.71 8.85 32.26
N LEU A 1043 -1.21 9.97 32.78
CA LEU A 1043 0.12 10.06 33.38
C LEU A 1043 0.16 9.54 34.83
N GLY A 1044 -0.94 9.66 35.59
CA GLY A 1044 -1.00 9.17 36.98
C GLY A 1044 -0.01 9.86 37.94
N ILE A 1045 0.56 11.01 37.56
CA ILE A 1045 1.56 11.74 38.34
C ILE A 1045 0.86 12.73 39.28
N ASP A 1046 1.16 12.60 40.58
CA ASP A 1046 0.91 13.64 41.57
C ASP A 1046 2.00 14.72 41.48
N ILE A 1047 1.72 15.78 40.72
CA ILE A 1047 2.64 16.91 40.49
C ILE A 1047 2.54 17.99 41.59
N HIS A 1048 1.81 17.74 42.68
CA HIS A 1048 1.67 18.66 43.81
C HIS A 1048 3.02 19.02 44.49
N PRO A 1049 3.97 18.10 44.69
CA PRO A 1049 5.28 18.42 45.27
C PRO A 1049 6.15 19.34 44.38
N HIS A 1050 5.94 19.28 43.06
CA HIS A 1050 6.74 20.01 42.07
C HIS A 1050 6.25 21.45 41.88
N LEU A 1051 4.93 21.69 41.96
CA LEU A 1051 4.36 23.04 42.04
C LEU A 1051 4.83 23.80 43.27
N CYS A 1052 4.91 23.16 44.44
CA CYS A 1052 5.41 23.80 45.65
C CYS A 1052 6.87 24.25 45.50
N ARG A 1053 7.69 23.56 44.69
CA ARG A 1053 9.08 23.99 44.38
C ARG A 1053 9.15 25.14 43.38
N ALA A 1054 8.36 25.12 42.30
CA ALA A 1054 8.33 26.20 41.30
C ALA A 1054 7.86 27.54 41.92
N VAL A 1055 6.96 27.48 42.90
CA VAL A 1055 6.49 28.66 43.66
C VAL A 1055 7.53 29.15 44.69
N SER A 1056 8.61 28.40 44.96
CA SER A 1056 9.58 28.69 46.03
C SER A 1056 10.92 29.29 45.58
N PHE A 1057 11.15 29.56 44.28
CA PHE A 1057 12.42 30.12 43.80
C PHE A 1057 12.43 31.67 43.79
N PRO A 1058 13.42 32.34 44.41
CA PRO A 1058 13.47 33.81 44.53
C PRO A 1058 13.71 34.57 43.22
N SER A 1059 14.24 33.94 42.16
CA SER A 1059 14.55 34.63 40.89
C SER A 1059 13.32 34.92 40.02
N LEU A 1060 12.15 34.37 40.38
CA LEU A 1060 10.86 34.65 39.75
C LEU A 1060 10.07 35.77 40.47
N SER A 1061 10.56 36.26 41.62
CA SER A 1061 9.80 37.18 42.47
C SER A 1061 9.85 38.65 42.05
N SER A 1062 10.72 39.06 41.12
CA SER A 1062 10.83 40.47 40.72
C SER A 1062 9.96 40.85 39.52
N THR A 1063 9.43 39.89 38.76
CA THR A 1063 8.57 40.15 37.58
C THR A 1063 7.17 39.55 37.69
N TYR A 1064 6.94 38.58 38.59
CA TYR A 1064 5.68 37.83 38.69
C TYR A 1064 4.97 37.93 40.06
N SER A 1065 5.25 38.95 40.86
CA SER A 1065 4.43 39.30 42.02
C SER A 1065 3.16 40.06 41.59
N THR A 1066 2.27 39.40 40.83
CA THR A 1066 0.87 39.85 40.73
C THR A 1066 -0.06 38.78 41.32
N PRO A 1067 -1.06 39.16 42.15
CA PRO A 1067 -2.04 38.22 42.71
C PRO A 1067 -2.95 37.52 41.67
N LYS A 1068 -2.67 37.65 40.37
CA LYS A 1068 -3.55 37.31 39.24
C LYS A 1068 -3.72 35.81 38.98
N TYR A 1069 -2.81 34.94 39.42
CA TYR A 1069 -2.87 33.50 39.10
C TYR A 1069 -3.41 32.62 40.25
N HIS A 1070 -3.62 33.17 41.44
CA HIS A 1070 -3.97 32.39 42.64
C HIS A 1070 -5.38 31.75 42.58
N HIS A 1071 -6.27 32.25 41.72
CA HIS A 1071 -7.67 31.82 41.64
C HIS A 1071 -7.96 30.80 40.52
N LEU A 1072 -7.13 30.73 39.48
CA LEU A 1072 -7.16 29.64 38.48
C LEU A 1072 -6.72 28.29 39.08
N VAL A 1073 -6.07 28.33 40.26
CA VAL A 1073 -5.48 27.20 40.97
C VAL A 1073 -6.49 26.48 41.89
N HIS A 1074 -7.63 27.10 42.21
CA HIS A 1074 -8.65 26.45 43.03
C HIS A 1074 -9.46 25.42 42.20
N GLY A 1075 -8.99 24.17 42.19
CA GLY A 1075 -9.70 23.01 41.63
C GLY A 1075 -9.28 22.56 40.22
N CYS A 1076 -8.29 23.21 39.59
CA CYS A 1076 -7.73 22.78 38.30
C CYS A 1076 -6.51 21.86 38.48
N SER A 1077 -6.34 20.85 37.61
CA SER A 1077 -5.14 19.99 37.62
C SER A 1077 -3.90 20.81 37.23
N PRO A 1078 -2.69 20.49 37.74
CA PRO A 1078 -1.53 21.34 37.42
C PRO A 1078 -1.07 21.26 35.96
N ILE A 1079 -1.42 20.19 35.25
CA ILE A 1079 -1.29 20.10 33.78
C ILE A 1079 -2.14 21.20 33.11
N CYS A 1080 -3.34 21.48 33.62
CA CYS A 1080 -4.20 22.55 33.12
C CYS A 1080 -3.54 23.92 33.29
N VAL A 1081 -2.84 24.14 34.40
CA VAL A 1081 -2.09 25.40 34.63
C VAL A 1081 -0.99 25.56 33.59
N LEU A 1082 -0.23 24.50 33.30
CA LEU A 1082 0.81 24.53 32.27
C LEU A 1082 0.25 24.84 30.88
N PHE A 1083 -0.85 24.20 30.48
CA PHE A 1083 -1.51 24.50 29.21
C PHE A 1083 -1.96 25.97 29.14
N VAL A 1084 -2.66 26.46 30.17
CA VAL A 1084 -3.13 27.86 30.21
C VAL A 1084 -1.94 28.81 30.10
N GLN A 1085 -0.84 28.57 30.81
CA GLN A 1085 0.36 29.41 30.72
C GLN A 1085 0.90 29.50 29.28
N LYS A 1086 0.98 28.38 28.54
CA LYS A 1086 1.52 28.38 27.17
C LYS A 1086 0.58 29.01 26.15
N TRP A 1087 -0.72 28.78 26.31
CA TRP A 1087 -1.72 29.48 25.51
C TRP A 1087 -1.70 30.98 25.78
N THR A 1088 -1.53 31.42 27.03
CA THR A 1088 -1.37 32.85 27.38
C THR A 1088 -0.13 33.43 26.70
N SER A 1089 1.03 32.76 26.77
CA SER A 1089 2.24 33.23 26.11
C SER A 1089 2.07 33.35 24.59
N TRP A 1090 1.38 32.39 23.96
CA TRP A 1090 1.09 32.46 22.52
C TRP A 1090 0.12 33.59 22.18
N LEU A 1091 -0.98 33.75 22.93
CA LEU A 1091 -1.98 34.81 22.70
C LEU A 1091 -1.38 36.21 22.86
N LEU A 1092 -0.49 36.43 23.84
CA LEU A 1092 0.20 37.70 24.02
C LEU A 1092 1.11 38.03 22.82
N ARG A 1093 1.87 37.05 22.32
CA ARG A 1093 2.71 37.22 21.12
C ARG A 1093 1.86 37.47 19.87
N TRP A 1094 0.75 36.77 19.74
CA TRP A 1094 -0.21 36.94 18.66
C TRP A 1094 -0.84 38.35 18.68
N GLN A 1095 -1.13 38.90 19.87
CA GLN A 1095 -1.58 40.27 20.04
C GLN A 1095 -0.50 41.29 19.59
N GLU A 1096 0.75 41.12 20.02
CA GLU A 1096 1.85 42.02 19.67
C GLU A 1096 2.15 42.06 18.17
N GLN A 1097 1.96 40.93 17.47
CA GLN A 1097 2.30 40.76 16.06
C GLN A 1097 1.09 40.94 15.11
N GLY A 1098 -0.14 41.05 15.63
CA GLY A 1098 -1.36 41.26 14.85
C GLY A 1098 -1.69 40.09 13.91
N ASN A 1099 -2.08 40.40 12.66
CA ASN A 1099 -2.36 39.39 11.61
C ASN A 1099 -1.12 38.54 11.21
N HIS A 1100 0.07 38.84 11.74
CA HIS A 1100 1.28 38.04 11.53
C HIS A 1100 1.37 36.98 12.63
N ILE A 1101 0.71 35.84 12.41
CA ILE A 1101 0.62 34.75 13.40
C ILE A 1101 1.98 34.05 13.53
N GLY A 1102 2.82 34.51 14.45
CA GLY A 1102 4.01 33.79 14.88
C GLY A 1102 3.72 32.81 16.03
N GLY A 1103 4.42 31.68 16.09
CA GLY A 1103 4.50 30.86 17.30
C GLY A 1103 3.55 29.66 17.43
N GLU A 1104 2.72 29.35 16.42
CA GLU A 1104 1.83 28.16 16.45
C GLU A 1104 2.61 26.85 16.59
N ALA A 1105 3.73 26.73 15.86
CA ALA A 1105 4.54 25.52 15.88
C ALA A 1105 5.13 25.24 17.27
N GLU A 1106 5.69 26.26 17.93
CA GLU A 1106 6.15 26.16 19.32
C GLU A 1106 5.01 25.77 20.27
N LEU A 1107 3.82 26.36 20.11
CA LEU A 1107 2.66 26.01 20.94
C LEU A 1107 2.29 24.52 20.77
N ILE A 1108 2.26 24.01 19.53
CA ILE A 1108 2.01 22.60 19.25
C ILE A 1108 3.09 21.72 19.88
N VAL A 1109 4.38 22.06 19.73
CA VAL A 1109 5.49 21.33 20.35
C VAL A 1109 5.35 21.28 21.88
N GLN A 1110 5.02 22.42 22.50
CA GLN A 1110 4.81 22.50 23.95
C GLN A 1110 3.62 21.65 24.37
N VAL A 1111 2.51 21.71 23.64
CA VAL A 1111 1.30 20.92 23.92
C VAL A 1111 1.58 19.41 23.84
N ILE A 1112 2.29 18.97 22.82
CA ILE A 1112 2.69 17.56 22.65
C ILE A 1112 3.53 17.09 23.85
N ASN A 1113 4.52 17.89 24.26
CA ASN A 1113 5.41 17.52 25.37
C ASN A 1113 4.77 17.61 26.76
N ILE A 1114 3.82 18.52 26.98
CA ILE A 1114 2.98 18.51 28.19
C ILE A 1114 2.13 17.24 28.23
N SER A 1115 1.53 16.89 27.08
CA SER A 1115 0.61 15.76 26.95
C SER A 1115 1.28 14.41 27.16
N SER A 1116 2.56 14.30 26.82
CA SER A 1116 3.37 13.10 27.00
C SER A 1116 3.97 12.96 28.41
N GLY A 1117 3.82 13.98 29.27
CA GLY A 1117 4.43 14.00 30.59
C GLY A 1117 5.94 14.29 30.58
N ARG A 1118 6.52 14.65 29.43
CA ARG A 1118 7.93 15.07 29.30
C ARG A 1118 8.21 16.46 29.92
N TRP A 1119 7.22 17.10 30.53
CA TRP A 1119 7.33 18.40 31.20
C TRP A 1119 7.25 18.28 32.72
N LEU A 1120 8.42 18.21 33.36
CA LEU A 1120 8.66 18.46 34.78
C LEU A 1120 9.62 19.67 34.88
N PRO A 1121 9.46 20.58 35.86
CA PRO A 1121 9.26 22.01 35.58
C PRO A 1121 10.54 22.86 35.39
N GLU A 1122 10.43 23.82 34.46
CA GLU A 1122 11.20 25.07 34.29
C GLU A 1122 12.60 25.08 33.63
N GLU A 1123 13.35 23.98 33.53
CA GLU A 1123 14.68 24.04 32.88
C GLU A 1123 14.71 24.18 31.33
N PRO A 1124 13.76 23.61 30.53
CA PRO A 1124 13.92 23.62 29.07
C PRO A 1124 13.82 25.01 28.43
N LEU A 1125 12.98 25.92 28.96
CA LEU A 1125 12.72 27.22 28.33
C LEU A 1125 13.89 28.20 28.48
N SER A 1126 14.69 28.03 29.53
CA SER A 1126 15.98 28.72 29.69
C SER A 1126 17.10 28.07 28.88
N HIS A 1127 16.94 26.81 28.47
CA HIS A 1127 17.96 26.09 27.75
C HIS A 1127 18.26 26.76 26.39
N PRO A 1128 19.52 27.15 26.11
CA PRO A 1128 19.88 27.84 24.88
C PRO A 1128 19.47 27.08 23.61
N GLN A 1129 19.66 25.76 23.60
CA GLN A 1129 19.29 24.90 22.47
C GLN A 1129 17.77 24.86 22.25
N TYR A 1130 16.95 24.93 23.31
CA TYR A 1130 15.49 24.93 23.17
C TYR A 1130 15.03 26.24 22.53
N ARG A 1131 15.58 27.37 23.00
CA ARG A 1131 15.28 28.68 22.42
C ARG A 1131 15.67 28.74 20.95
N LEU A 1132 16.82 28.17 20.60
CA LEU A 1132 17.28 28.08 19.21
C LEU A 1132 16.34 27.21 18.35
N LEU A 1133 16.04 25.98 18.79
CA LEU A 1133 15.08 25.09 18.12
C LEU A 1133 13.72 25.77 17.94
N SER A 1134 13.19 26.37 19.01
CA SER A 1134 11.92 27.08 18.99
C SER A 1134 11.92 28.26 18.01
N SER A 1135 12.99 29.06 18.00
CA SER A 1135 13.14 30.19 17.08
C SER A 1135 13.15 29.72 15.64
N ILE A 1136 13.98 28.72 15.31
CA ILE A 1136 14.12 28.21 13.94
C ILE A 1136 12.81 27.58 13.47
N THR A 1137 12.19 26.72 14.29
CA THR A 1137 10.94 26.05 13.94
C THR A 1137 9.80 27.04 13.74
N ASN A 1138 9.64 28.04 14.62
CA ASN A 1138 8.61 29.07 14.46
C ASN A 1138 8.81 29.89 13.20
N ASP A 1139 10.03 30.37 12.97
CA ASP A 1139 10.37 31.14 11.78
C ASP A 1139 10.08 30.36 10.50
N LEU A 1140 10.50 29.08 10.47
CA LEU A 1140 10.31 28.17 9.37
C LEU A 1140 8.81 27.96 9.10
N CYS A 1141 8.06 27.52 10.10
CA CYS A 1141 6.62 27.25 9.97
C CYS A 1141 5.85 28.51 9.58
N HIS A 1142 6.21 29.68 10.11
CA HIS A 1142 5.60 30.95 9.72
C HIS A 1142 5.89 31.32 8.26
N GLN A 1143 7.13 31.15 7.78
CA GLN A 1143 7.48 31.39 6.37
C GLN A 1143 6.73 30.44 5.43
N ILE A 1144 6.58 29.17 5.84
CA ILE A 1144 5.85 28.15 5.10
C ILE A 1144 4.36 28.50 5.02
N SER A 1145 3.72 28.84 6.15
CA SER A 1145 2.29 29.16 6.21
C SER A 1145 1.90 30.41 5.42
N ARG A 1146 2.83 31.34 5.14
CA ARG A 1146 2.56 32.55 4.34
C ARG A 1146 2.65 32.34 2.82
N LYS A 1147 3.30 31.28 2.37
CA LYS A 1147 3.45 30.96 0.94
C LYS A 1147 2.37 29.96 0.53
N GLU A 1148 1.11 30.37 0.58
CA GLU A 1148 0.05 29.63 -0.11
C GLU A 1148 0.36 29.68 -1.62
N ASN A 1149 0.85 28.56 -2.18
CA ASN A 1149 1.10 28.31 -3.61
C ASN A 1149 2.41 28.83 -4.26
N SER A 1150 3.56 28.81 -3.58
CA SER A 1150 4.84 28.88 -4.31
C SER A 1150 5.87 27.87 -3.82
N MET A 1151 6.58 27.27 -4.77
CA MET A 1151 7.67 26.30 -4.61
C MET A 1151 8.52 26.58 -3.35
N VAL A 1152 8.77 25.53 -2.56
CA VAL A 1152 9.67 25.62 -1.39
C VAL A 1152 10.98 26.25 -1.83
N CYS A 1153 11.29 27.41 -1.27
CA CYS A 1153 12.47 28.20 -1.67
C CYS A 1153 13.71 27.67 -0.94
N SER A 1154 14.89 27.90 -1.51
CA SER A 1154 16.19 27.52 -0.93
C SER A 1154 16.39 28.00 0.51
N GLN A 1155 15.78 29.13 0.90
CA GLN A 1155 15.80 29.63 2.28
C GLN A 1155 15.10 28.70 3.27
N ILE A 1156 13.97 28.09 2.87
CA ILE A 1156 13.22 27.13 3.70
C ILE A 1156 14.01 25.83 3.81
N GLU A 1157 14.60 25.35 2.71
CA GLU A 1157 15.48 24.17 2.75
C GLU A 1157 16.68 24.38 3.68
N SER A 1158 17.33 25.54 3.63
CA SER A 1158 18.46 25.88 4.50
C SER A 1158 18.09 25.86 5.99
N LYS A 1159 16.94 26.45 6.35
CA LYS A 1159 16.44 26.41 7.74
C LYS A 1159 16.05 25.00 8.20
N MET A 1160 15.52 24.17 7.30
CA MET A 1160 15.28 22.76 7.60
C MET A 1160 16.59 22.01 7.87
N GLN A 1161 17.66 22.29 7.11
CA GLN A 1161 18.98 21.67 7.33
C GLN A 1161 19.54 22.06 8.71
N GLU A 1162 19.42 23.35 9.10
CA GLU A 1162 19.82 23.83 10.41
C GLU A 1162 19.03 23.14 11.54
N LEU A 1163 17.71 23.01 11.38
CA LEU A 1163 16.87 22.29 12.32
C LEU A 1163 17.26 20.80 12.44
N VAL A 1164 17.49 20.14 11.30
CA VAL A 1164 17.91 18.72 11.25
C VAL A 1164 19.25 18.52 11.95
N GLN A 1165 20.22 19.42 11.73
CA GLN A 1165 21.50 19.40 12.44
C GLN A 1165 21.30 19.51 13.95
N LEU A 1166 20.51 20.47 14.42
CA LEU A 1166 20.29 20.66 15.85
C LEU A 1166 19.56 19.48 16.51
N VAL A 1167 18.72 18.78 15.77
CA VAL A 1167 17.96 17.63 16.29
C VAL A 1167 18.79 16.35 16.29
N LEU A 1168 19.58 16.11 15.23
CA LEU A 1168 20.37 14.89 15.08
C LEU A 1168 21.77 14.96 15.73
N CYS A 1169 22.28 16.15 16.04
CA CYS A 1169 23.52 16.27 16.80
C CYS A 1169 23.25 16.11 18.30
N ASP A 1170 23.98 15.20 18.95
CA ASP A 1170 23.96 15.00 20.40
C ASP A 1170 25.24 15.58 21.05
N SER A 1171 25.07 16.25 22.19
CA SER A 1171 26.15 16.73 23.07
C SER A 1171 25.92 16.33 24.53
N SER A 1172 26.96 16.37 25.37
CA SER A 1172 26.88 15.96 26.79
C SER A 1172 25.99 16.86 27.67
N HIS A 1173 25.52 17.99 27.14
CA HIS A 1173 24.61 18.94 27.81
C HIS A 1173 23.31 19.14 27.02
N ASP A 1174 22.99 18.21 26.11
CA ASP A 1174 21.84 18.36 25.21
C ASP A 1174 20.49 18.14 25.89
N LEU A 1175 19.48 18.75 25.26
CA LEU A 1175 18.10 18.42 25.52
C LEU A 1175 17.81 16.96 25.18
N ASP A 1176 16.83 16.41 25.90
CA ASP A 1176 16.21 15.11 25.61
C ASP A 1176 15.93 14.92 24.10
N THR A 1177 16.35 13.78 23.56
CA THR A 1177 16.28 13.49 22.12
C THR A 1177 14.84 13.44 21.61
N ASP A 1178 13.88 12.95 22.42
CA ASP A 1178 12.46 12.94 22.05
C ASP A 1178 11.87 14.37 21.98
N LEU A 1179 12.31 15.24 22.90
CA LEU A 1179 11.97 16.67 22.87
C LEU A 1179 12.51 17.34 21.59
N LYS A 1180 13.79 17.13 21.25
CA LYS A 1180 14.38 17.62 19.99
C LYS A 1180 13.61 17.08 18.78
N GLY A 1181 13.33 15.78 18.76
CA GLY A 1181 12.58 15.09 17.72
C GLY A 1181 11.19 15.71 17.49
N THR A 1182 10.51 16.14 18.56
CA THR A 1182 9.18 16.77 18.44
C THR A 1182 9.20 18.05 17.59
N PHE A 1183 10.26 18.86 17.67
CA PHE A 1183 10.40 20.05 16.80
C PHE A 1183 10.50 19.67 15.32
N LEU A 1184 11.30 18.66 15.00
CA LEU A 1184 11.43 18.16 13.63
C LEU A 1184 10.11 17.55 13.13
N THR A 1185 9.42 16.78 13.97
CA THR A 1185 8.11 16.19 13.65
C THR A 1185 7.09 17.26 13.26
N VAL A 1186 6.97 18.33 14.05
CA VAL A 1186 6.05 19.44 13.75
C VAL A 1186 6.50 20.18 12.49
N ALA A 1187 7.78 20.51 12.35
CA ALA A 1187 8.30 21.19 11.16
C ALA A 1187 8.04 20.40 9.87
N LYS A 1188 8.25 19.08 9.88
CA LYS A 1188 7.95 18.20 8.74
C LYS A 1188 6.46 18.17 8.38
N ALA A 1189 5.56 18.22 9.36
CA ALA A 1189 4.12 18.29 9.11
C ALA A 1189 3.70 19.61 8.43
N PHE A 1190 4.29 20.75 8.85
CA PHE A 1190 4.08 22.03 8.16
C PHE A 1190 4.69 22.03 6.76
N TYR A 1191 5.91 21.48 6.60
CA TYR A 1191 6.56 21.33 5.30
C TYR A 1191 5.71 20.48 4.35
N TYR A 1192 5.19 19.33 4.80
CA TYR A 1192 4.28 18.48 4.04
C TYR A 1192 3.03 19.24 3.59
N LYS A 1193 2.38 19.97 4.50
CA LYS A 1193 1.14 20.71 4.22
C LYS A 1193 1.35 21.78 3.13
N ALA A 1194 2.53 22.38 3.06
CA ALA A 1194 2.84 23.37 2.03
C ALA A 1194 3.42 22.79 0.74
N TYR A 1195 4.03 21.60 0.82
CA TYR A 1195 4.59 20.93 -0.35
C TYR A 1195 3.51 20.30 -1.24
N PHE A 1196 2.47 19.70 -0.62
CA PHE A 1196 1.39 19.05 -1.36
C PHE A 1196 0.18 19.95 -1.56
N ASP A 1197 -0.41 19.86 -2.74
CA ASP A 1197 -1.70 20.48 -3.03
C ASP A 1197 -2.85 19.78 -2.26
N PRO A 1198 -4.02 20.45 -2.10
CA PRO A 1198 -5.16 19.89 -1.38
C PRO A 1198 -5.66 18.53 -1.89
N GLU A 1199 -5.60 18.28 -3.19
CA GLU A 1199 -6.08 17.03 -3.79
C GLU A 1199 -5.14 15.87 -3.42
N SER A 1200 -3.83 16.09 -3.53
CA SER A 1200 -2.81 15.14 -3.09
C SER A 1200 -2.93 14.83 -1.60
N ILE A 1201 -3.15 15.84 -0.75
CA ILE A 1201 -3.39 15.62 0.69
C ILE A 1201 -4.62 14.74 0.92
N ASN A 1202 -5.74 15.00 0.25
CA ASN A 1202 -6.95 14.20 0.39
C ASN A 1202 -6.76 12.74 -0.09
N ARG A 1203 -6.00 12.52 -1.16
CA ARG A 1203 -5.62 11.17 -1.62
C ARG A 1203 -4.78 10.44 -0.58
N HIS A 1204 -3.79 11.11 0.00
CA HIS A 1204 -2.97 10.54 1.08
C HIS A 1204 -3.81 10.23 2.32
N ILE A 1205 -4.75 11.11 2.71
CA ILE A 1205 -5.69 10.86 3.81
C ILE A 1205 -6.51 9.59 3.56
N GLY A 1206 -7.09 9.45 2.37
CA GLY A 1206 -7.84 8.25 1.99
C GLY A 1206 -7.03 6.98 2.19
N ARG A 1207 -5.81 6.96 1.65
CA ARG A 1207 -4.93 5.79 1.70
C ARG A 1207 -4.37 5.50 3.10
N VAL A 1208 -4.07 6.53 3.89
CA VAL A 1208 -3.43 6.37 5.21
C VAL A 1208 -4.43 6.08 6.32
N LEU A 1209 -5.59 6.75 6.34
CA LEU A 1209 -6.56 6.65 7.44
C LEU A 1209 -7.73 5.71 7.17
N PHE A 1210 -8.08 5.46 5.91
CA PHE A 1210 -9.37 4.82 5.57
C PHE A 1210 -9.24 3.60 4.66
N GLU A 1211 -8.06 3.31 4.12
CA GLU A 1211 -7.80 2.14 3.31
C GLU A 1211 -6.94 1.13 4.10
N ASN A 1212 -7.52 -0.03 4.42
CA ASN A 1212 -6.80 -1.10 5.08
C ASN A 1212 -5.71 -1.66 4.16
N VAL A 1213 -4.60 -2.08 4.75
CA VAL A 1213 -3.55 -2.82 4.05
C VAL A 1213 -3.93 -4.30 4.01
N ILE A 1214 -3.88 -4.90 2.81
CA ILE A 1214 -4.26 -6.30 2.57
C ILE A 1214 -3.01 -7.17 2.51
#